data_AF-A0A422NY82-F1
#
_entry.id   AF-A0A422NY82-F1
#
_cell.length_a   1.000
_cell.length_b   1.000
_cell.length_c   1.000
_cell.angle_alpha   90.00
_cell.angle_beta   90.00
_cell.angle_gamma   90.00
#
_symmetry.space_group_name_H-M   'P 1'
#
loop_
_entity.id
_entity.type
_entity.pdbx_description
1 polymer ?
#
loop_
_entity_poly.entity_id
_entity_poly.type
_entity_poly.pdbx_seq_one_letter_code
_entity_poly.pdbx_strand_id
1 'polypeptide(L)'
;MQRLSERWRLLVMLWIAAWLVACGVAAQSGFLGDIPAAPHDAAYGAYFRNYPTARPCIMTAAFAAVGEDDRSNESVAYSGCRIEDRAVVPHSLLLLHAAEVALASMEACGDNVTSLQEILRGLPLPDTLSSSGIGLVLSTRDSTNNDKRKKKNGAADNTPYDMTCFLVAVQRYNALVNNHTHGSTPLISAVVFSGDRRIFRFSGGRRSGEELLLPHEVTSVYDFVLLYFPTTGGRGPVDSGWAALMDTAEFNRIHWVRGHTYPQSVLETRNGMMLAASSASPARARSCLEGPSPSCAPLGGWTVWTSTADMRWGWNPASLDFEKKTRKGALALLVASTAVSLVKGETPGADCPASAVVATLAVLEALQRVGEGANRDVYAFFFPGEHVGGVGSARFISDATLLECARAGLSNCTALAYKDNLNFTTVDFGAIDTFLVLDQVAYQDAPLYYHVDSRVGTGSAQQQKAEMELRRRGVRRASTARLPYSPITTLLDLLPSAATAGDKVFLTLTRYNTTYVNPDVFTVLDTTTQRSALRAASVAEAADVVLRLLLPHTYSAAALSPTPPPPPPPPPPEASVNHSLVELLWGCFTDNLHCSFLSTSEGAVAAATSPDYGVGVMMGDGITNTQAAIEAALQCIGWNDVARSPAVPMSLRIPHGDWGATWEQDKAWMRQHNNSRYALHVMSLWREDIGARSTMVESEAVALVFFCLGITFAVAVLLGVNLCVKK
;
A
#
# COMPACT_ATOMS: atom_id res chain seq x y z
N MET A 1 -44.68 33.44 -55.54
CA MET A 1 -43.53 32.96 -54.74
C MET A 1 -43.53 33.45 -53.29
N GLN A 2 -43.93 34.70 -52.97
CA GLN A 2 -43.99 35.18 -51.56
C GLN A 2 -44.89 34.36 -50.63
N ARG A 3 -46.09 33.93 -51.06
CA ARG A 3 -46.99 33.10 -50.23
C ARG A 3 -46.45 31.70 -49.89
N LEU A 4 -45.58 31.14 -50.74
CA LEU A 4 -44.89 29.87 -50.47
C LEU A 4 -43.76 30.07 -49.45
N SER A 5 -43.09 31.23 -49.49
CA SER A 5 -42.05 31.61 -48.53
C SER A 5 -42.61 31.85 -47.11
N GLU A 6 -43.82 32.39 -46.98
CA GLU A 6 -44.45 32.62 -45.66
C GLU A 6 -44.96 31.32 -45.02
N ARG A 7 -45.57 30.42 -45.81
CA ARG A 7 -46.00 29.10 -45.31
C ARG A 7 -44.82 28.24 -44.83
N TRP A 8 -43.69 28.29 -45.53
CA TRP A 8 -42.48 27.60 -45.11
C TRP A 8 -41.88 28.17 -43.82
N ARG A 9 -41.87 29.50 -43.65
CA ARG A 9 -41.42 30.14 -42.41
C ARG A 9 -42.30 29.73 -41.23
N LEU A 10 -43.62 29.68 -41.41
CA LEU A 10 -44.55 29.29 -40.36
C LEU A 10 -44.37 27.81 -39.96
N LEU A 11 -44.18 26.92 -40.94
CA LEU A 11 -43.90 25.50 -40.69
C LEU A 11 -42.57 25.30 -39.96
N VAL A 12 -41.51 26.00 -40.35
CA VAL A 12 -40.22 25.95 -39.65
C VAL A 12 -40.34 26.47 -38.22
N MET A 13 -41.06 27.57 -37.99
CA MET A 13 -41.27 28.12 -36.65
C MET A 13 -42.10 27.19 -35.76
N LEU A 14 -43.17 26.58 -36.29
CA LEU A 14 -43.96 25.58 -35.56
C LEU A 14 -43.16 24.33 -35.26
N TRP A 15 -42.28 23.92 -36.17
CA TRP A 15 -41.39 22.77 -35.98
C TRP A 15 -40.32 23.06 -34.91
N ILE A 16 -39.73 24.26 -34.91
CA ILE A 16 -38.83 24.72 -33.84
C ILE A 16 -39.55 24.83 -32.49
N ALA A 17 -40.79 25.32 -32.46
CA ALA A 17 -41.57 25.42 -31.22
C ALA A 17 -41.93 24.03 -30.67
N ALA A 18 -42.37 23.11 -31.52
CA ALA A 18 -42.59 21.71 -31.14
C ALA A 18 -41.30 21.03 -30.67
N TRP A 19 -40.17 21.35 -31.31
CA TRP A 19 -38.83 20.90 -30.90
C TRP A 19 -38.44 21.43 -29.52
N LEU A 20 -38.63 22.73 -29.26
CA LEU A 20 -38.34 23.33 -27.95
C LEU A 20 -39.23 22.76 -26.83
N VAL A 21 -40.49 22.45 -27.13
CA VAL A 21 -41.40 21.81 -26.16
C VAL A 21 -41.00 20.35 -25.92
N ALA A 22 -40.67 19.58 -26.96
CA ALA A 22 -40.21 18.20 -26.82
C ALA A 22 -38.87 18.13 -26.06
N CYS A 23 -37.92 19.02 -26.38
CA CYS A 23 -36.67 19.18 -25.63
C CYS A 23 -36.92 19.61 -24.19
N GLY A 24 -37.87 20.53 -23.95
CA GLY A 24 -38.22 21.00 -22.62
C GLY A 24 -38.83 19.91 -21.75
N VAL A 25 -39.74 19.09 -22.30
CA VAL A 25 -40.36 17.96 -21.59
C VAL A 25 -39.35 16.83 -21.36
N ALA A 26 -38.53 16.48 -22.37
CA ALA A 26 -37.49 15.47 -22.23
C ALA A 26 -36.39 15.91 -21.23
N ALA A 27 -36.03 17.19 -21.23
CA ALA A 27 -35.09 17.76 -20.26
C ALA A 27 -35.70 17.84 -18.85
N GLN A 28 -36.99 18.14 -18.69
CA GLN A 28 -37.65 18.11 -17.38
C GLN A 28 -37.81 16.70 -16.82
N SER A 29 -38.00 15.68 -17.67
CA SER A 29 -38.05 14.28 -17.23
C SER A 29 -36.67 13.66 -16.96
N GLY A 30 -35.63 14.10 -17.67
CA GLY A 30 -34.25 13.62 -17.46
C GLY A 30 -33.50 14.37 -16.35
N PHE A 31 -33.76 15.67 -16.16
CA PHE A 31 -33.14 16.47 -15.12
C PHE A 31 -34.12 16.69 -13.95
N LEU A 32 -34.42 15.61 -13.22
CA LEU A 32 -35.11 15.69 -11.94
C LEU A 32 -34.34 16.61 -10.98
N GLY A 33 -35.04 17.51 -10.29
CA GLY A 33 -34.44 18.42 -9.29
C GLY A 33 -33.84 17.71 -8.05
N ASP A 34 -33.95 16.38 -8.01
CA ASP A 34 -33.43 15.48 -6.98
C ASP A 34 -32.00 14.97 -7.32
N ILE A 35 -31.46 15.31 -8.49
CA ILE A 35 -30.06 15.00 -8.88
C ILE A 35 -29.10 15.73 -7.93
N PRO A 36 -28.20 15.03 -7.21
CA PRO A 36 -27.20 15.65 -6.35
C PRO A 36 -26.37 16.68 -7.12
N ALA A 37 -26.16 17.86 -6.52
CA ALA A 37 -25.34 18.89 -7.11
C ALA A 37 -23.89 18.39 -7.30
N ALA A 38 -23.28 18.78 -8.43
CA ALA A 38 -21.87 18.53 -8.76
C ALA A 38 -20.94 18.71 -7.53
N PRO A 39 -19.90 17.87 -7.40
CA PRO A 39 -19.16 17.27 -8.50
C PRO A 39 -19.51 15.79 -8.71
N HIS A 40 -20.06 15.44 -9.89
CA HIS A 40 -20.13 14.05 -10.34
C HIS A 40 -18.72 13.46 -10.56
N ASP A 41 -17.69 14.30 -10.52
CA ASP A 41 -16.25 14.05 -10.56
C ASP A 41 -15.59 13.93 -9.16
N ALA A 42 -16.36 13.67 -8.10
CA ALA A 42 -15.82 13.51 -6.74
C ALA A 42 -14.75 12.40 -6.60
N ALA A 43 -14.90 11.28 -7.31
CA ALA A 43 -13.89 10.22 -7.37
C ALA A 43 -12.70 10.56 -8.31
N TYR A 44 -12.85 11.56 -9.16
CA TYR A 44 -11.95 11.94 -10.26
C TYR A 44 -10.64 12.57 -9.74
N GLY A 45 -10.71 13.34 -8.65
CA GLY A 45 -9.54 14.00 -8.05
C GLY A 45 -8.66 13.11 -7.17
N ALA A 46 -9.19 11.97 -6.68
CA ALA A 46 -8.48 11.11 -5.73
C ALA A 46 -7.52 10.10 -6.39
N TYR A 47 -7.72 9.76 -7.67
CA TYR A 47 -7.00 8.64 -8.30
C TYR A 47 -6.32 8.93 -9.65
N PHE A 48 -6.61 10.03 -10.34
CA PHE A 48 -6.00 10.32 -11.64
C PHE A 48 -4.71 11.16 -11.51
N ARG A 49 -3.55 10.58 -11.86
CA ARG A 49 -2.25 11.28 -11.86
C ARG A 49 -1.98 12.14 -13.11
N ASN A 50 -2.69 11.93 -14.23
CA ASN A 50 -2.50 12.65 -15.51
C ASN A 50 -3.79 13.34 -16.00
N TYR A 51 -4.44 14.09 -15.11
CA TYR A 51 -5.70 14.80 -15.36
C TYR A 51 -5.76 15.63 -16.68
N PRO A 52 -4.73 16.38 -17.11
CA PRO A 52 -4.84 17.23 -18.30
C PRO A 52 -4.96 16.48 -19.63
N THR A 53 -4.56 15.19 -19.65
CA THR A 53 -4.44 14.40 -20.88
C THR A 53 -5.51 13.32 -21.03
N ALA A 54 -6.20 12.94 -19.95
CA ALA A 54 -7.26 11.94 -19.99
C ALA A 54 -8.53 12.53 -20.63
N ARG A 55 -8.74 12.30 -21.94
CA ARG A 55 -9.99 12.67 -22.61
C ARG A 55 -11.17 11.89 -22.01
N PRO A 56 -12.33 12.54 -21.77
CA PRO A 56 -13.54 11.85 -21.35
C PRO A 56 -13.98 10.91 -22.47
N CYS A 57 -13.72 9.62 -22.33
CA CYS A 57 -14.35 8.62 -23.18
C CYS A 57 -15.83 8.59 -22.76
N ILE A 58 -16.73 8.91 -23.70
CA ILE A 58 -18.17 8.92 -23.47
C ILE A 58 -18.68 7.47 -23.54
N MET A 59 -19.57 7.11 -22.62
CA MET A 59 -20.05 5.76 -22.35
C MET A 59 -20.81 5.12 -23.52
N THR A 60 -20.13 4.32 -24.34
CA THR A 60 -20.77 3.43 -25.33
C THR A 60 -20.68 1.94 -24.96
N ALA A 61 -19.79 1.53 -24.06
CA ALA A 61 -19.55 0.11 -23.74
C ALA A 61 -20.32 -0.45 -22.53
N ALA A 62 -21.06 0.39 -21.79
CA ALA A 62 -21.49 0.04 -20.42
C ALA A 62 -22.80 -0.75 -20.28
N PHE A 63 -23.63 -0.82 -21.34
CA PHE A 63 -24.99 -1.38 -21.27
C PHE A 63 -25.35 -2.34 -22.42
N ALA A 64 -24.46 -2.57 -23.38
CA ALA A 64 -24.69 -3.52 -24.47
C ALA A 64 -24.27 -4.93 -24.04
N ALA A 65 -25.19 -5.67 -23.42
CA ALA A 65 -25.11 -7.12 -23.33
C ALA A 65 -26.51 -7.73 -23.42
N VAL A 66 -27.14 -7.61 -24.59
CA VAL A 66 -28.21 -8.52 -24.99
C VAL A 66 -28.03 -8.86 -26.46
N GLY A 67 -27.54 -10.07 -26.72
CA GLY A 67 -27.52 -10.67 -28.05
C GLY A 67 -26.20 -11.38 -28.34
N GLU A 68 -26.15 -12.68 -28.08
CA GLU A 68 -25.27 -13.59 -28.83
C GLU A 68 -25.51 -13.37 -30.33
N ASP A 69 -24.56 -12.75 -31.02
CA ASP A 69 -24.06 -13.32 -32.27
C ASP A 69 -22.70 -12.71 -32.60
N ASP A 70 -21.73 -13.61 -32.56
CA ASP A 70 -20.37 -13.42 -33.01
C ASP A 70 -20.40 -13.11 -34.52
N ARG A 71 -19.81 -11.97 -34.92
CA ARG A 71 -19.72 -11.40 -36.28
C ARG A 71 -20.87 -10.49 -36.71
N SER A 72 -20.74 -9.19 -36.48
CA SER A 72 -20.59 -8.21 -37.56
C SER A 72 -20.63 -6.75 -37.08
N ASN A 73 -19.82 -5.96 -37.77
CA ASN A 73 -19.88 -4.50 -37.92
C ASN A 73 -19.52 -3.62 -36.71
N GLU A 74 -18.29 -3.12 -36.82
CA GLU A 74 -17.94 -1.71 -36.63
C GLU A 74 -19.14 -0.78 -36.94
N SER A 75 -19.92 -0.42 -35.92
CA SER A 75 -20.85 0.69 -36.02
C SER A 75 -20.19 1.90 -35.34
N VAL A 76 -19.74 2.79 -36.21
CA VAL A 76 -19.14 4.09 -35.89
C VAL A 76 -20.22 5.00 -35.31
N ALA A 77 -20.35 5.07 -33.99
CA ALA A 77 -21.04 6.16 -33.31
C ALA A 77 -20.38 6.43 -31.95
N TYR A 78 -19.81 7.64 -31.80
CA TYR A 78 -18.99 8.14 -30.68
C TYR A 78 -17.55 7.62 -30.59
N SER A 79 -16.73 7.98 -31.58
CA SER A 79 -15.26 7.81 -31.52
C SER A 79 -14.62 8.83 -30.57
N GLY A 80 -14.40 8.42 -29.31
CA GLY A 80 -13.60 9.17 -28.34
C GLY A 80 -12.27 8.50 -27.97
N CYS A 81 -12.17 7.18 -28.04
CA CYS A 81 -10.98 6.41 -27.63
C CYS A 81 -10.95 5.09 -28.43
N ARG A 82 -9.79 4.67 -28.96
CA ARG A 82 -9.56 3.26 -29.30
C ARG A 82 -9.40 2.54 -27.97
N ILE A 83 -10.49 1.95 -27.48
CA ILE A 83 -10.49 1.14 -26.26
C ILE A 83 -10.01 -0.23 -26.70
N GLU A 84 -8.76 -0.60 -26.37
CA GLU A 84 -8.46 -2.03 -26.30
C GLU A 84 -9.38 -2.60 -25.21
N ASP A 85 -10.15 -3.64 -25.53
CA ASP A 85 -11.46 -4.05 -24.96
C ASP A 85 -11.56 -4.32 -23.43
N ARG A 86 -10.65 -3.84 -22.57
CA ARG A 86 -10.62 -4.17 -21.12
C ARG A 86 -10.30 -3.01 -20.17
N ALA A 87 -10.10 -1.79 -20.67
CA ALA A 87 -9.58 -0.69 -19.86
C ALA A 87 -10.60 -0.01 -18.94
N VAL A 88 -11.91 -0.11 -19.21
CA VAL A 88 -12.95 0.67 -18.51
C VAL A 88 -14.09 -0.23 -18.04
N VAL A 89 -14.34 -0.29 -16.73
CA VAL A 89 -15.35 -1.14 -16.09
C VAL A 89 -16.37 -0.27 -15.33
N PRO A 90 -17.64 -0.25 -15.75
CA PRO A 90 -18.71 0.45 -15.05
C PRO A 90 -19.30 -0.41 -13.92
N HIS A 91 -19.66 0.19 -12.79
CA HIS A 91 -20.27 -0.46 -11.64
C HIS A 91 -21.50 0.34 -11.19
N SER A 92 -22.68 -0.28 -11.17
CA SER A 92 -23.88 0.37 -10.62
C SER A 92 -23.72 0.61 -9.13
N LEU A 93 -23.78 1.87 -8.68
CA LEU A 93 -23.51 2.18 -7.27
C LEU A 93 -24.68 1.79 -6.37
N LEU A 94 -24.39 1.11 -5.26
CA LEU A 94 -25.34 0.82 -4.20
C LEU A 94 -24.74 1.21 -2.84
N LEU A 95 -25.43 2.07 -2.09
CA LEU A 95 -25.05 2.36 -0.71
C LEU A 95 -25.53 1.25 0.22
N LEU A 96 -24.61 0.71 1.02
CA LEU A 96 -24.93 -0.07 2.23
C LEU A 96 -24.76 0.81 3.46
N HIS A 97 -25.79 0.88 4.29
CA HIS A 97 -25.72 1.63 5.55
C HIS A 97 -24.83 0.91 6.57
N ALA A 98 -24.23 1.65 7.51
CA ALA A 98 -23.30 1.10 8.50
C ALA A 98 -23.86 -0.12 9.26
N ALA A 99 -25.15 -0.10 9.61
CA ALA A 99 -25.82 -1.24 10.27
C ALA A 99 -25.94 -2.48 9.38
N GLU A 100 -26.16 -2.32 8.08
CA GLU A 100 -26.22 -3.41 7.10
C GLU A 100 -24.83 -4.01 6.89
N VAL A 101 -23.80 -3.16 6.81
CA VAL A 101 -22.40 -3.59 6.71
C VAL A 101 -21.98 -4.35 7.97
N ALA A 102 -22.35 -3.85 9.15
CA ALA A 102 -22.09 -4.53 10.42
C ALA A 102 -22.79 -5.89 10.50
N LEU A 103 -24.05 -5.98 10.08
CA LEU A 103 -24.78 -7.25 10.04
C LEU A 103 -24.10 -8.26 9.11
N ALA A 104 -23.79 -7.85 7.87
CA ALA A 104 -23.10 -8.68 6.90
C ALA A 104 -21.70 -9.13 7.38
N SER A 105 -20.98 -8.25 8.07
CA SER A 105 -19.65 -8.51 8.62
C SER A 105 -19.67 -9.50 9.79
N MET A 106 -20.55 -9.29 10.78
CA MET A 106 -20.64 -10.14 11.98
C MET A 106 -20.95 -11.59 11.64
N GLU A 107 -21.89 -11.83 10.71
CA GLU A 107 -22.27 -13.19 10.33
C GLU A 107 -21.21 -13.91 9.50
N ALA A 108 -20.46 -13.18 8.67
CA ALA A 108 -19.41 -13.76 7.83
C ALA A 108 -18.14 -14.17 8.59
N CYS A 109 -17.89 -13.56 9.76
CA CYS A 109 -16.90 -14.09 10.70
C CYS A 109 -17.39 -15.42 11.34
N GLY A 110 -18.71 -15.66 11.36
CA GLY A 110 -19.29 -17.00 11.50
C GLY A 110 -19.33 -17.69 10.14
N ASP A 111 -19.49 -19.01 10.10
CA ASP A 111 -19.52 -19.73 8.82
C ASP A 111 -20.84 -19.51 8.01
N ASN A 112 -21.59 -18.44 8.31
CA ASN A 112 -22.90 -18.17 7.73
C ASN A 112 -22.83 -17.05 6.68
N VAL A 113 -23.55 -17.22 5.56
CA VAL A 113 -23.49 -16.33 4.37
C VAL A 113 -24.83 -15.62 4.12
N THR A 114 -25.82 -15.83 4.99
CA THR A 114 -27.20 -15.43 4.73
C THR A 114 -27.41 -13.92 4.76
N SER A 115 -26.76 -13.18 5.67
CA SER A 115 -27.04 -11.74 5.83
C SER A 115 -26.83 -10.88 4.60
N LEU A 116 -25.68 -10.97 3.91
CA LEU A 116 -25.45 -10.12 2.74
C LEU A 116 -26.44 -10.44 1.61
N GLN A 117 -26.76 -11.72 1.44
CA GLN A 117 -27.74 -12.16 0.46
C GLN A 117 -29.15 -11.66 0.82
N GLU A 118 -29.53 -11.72 2.09
CA GLU A 118 -30.83 -11.24 2.58
C GLU A 118 -30.96 -9.71 2.46
N ILE A 119 -29.89 -8.97 2.78
CA ILE A 119 -29.83 -7.52 2.59
C ILE A 119 -30.06 -7.18 1.11
N LEU A 120 -29.33 -7.81 0.20
CA LEU A 120 -29.45 -7.53 -1.24
C LEU A 120 -30.78 -7.99 -1.83
N ARG A 121 -31.35 -9.11 -1.36
CA ARG A 121 -32.71 -9.55 -1.75
C ARG A 121 -33.81 -8.63 -1.23
N GLY A 122 -33.59 -7.98 -0.08
CA GLY A 122 -34.50 -7.00 0.48
C GLY A 122 -34.51 -5.67 -0.27
N LEU A 123 -33.56 -5.45 -1.19
CA LEU A 123 -33.47 -4.24 -1.98
C LEU A 123 -34.12 -4.43 -3.36
N PRO A 124 -35.02 -3.53 -3.80
CA PRO A 124 -35.64 -3.59 -5.12
C PRO A 124 -34.65 -3.14 -6.19
N LEU A 125 -33.74 -4.02 -6.59
CA LEU A 125 -32.74 -3.77 -7.62
C LEU A 125 -33.40 -3.79 -9.02
N PRO A 126 -33.04 -2.86 -9.93
CA PRO A 126 -33.57 -2.86 -11.29
C PRO A 126 -33.01 -4.03 -12.11
N ASP A 127 -33.76 -4.49 -13.12
CA ASP A 127 -33.30 -5.55 -14.03
C ASP A 127 -32.19 -5.09 -14.98
N THR A 128 -32.07 -3.78 -15.19
CA THR A 128 -31.09 -3.16 -16.09
C THR A 128 -29.95 -2.52 -15.29
N LEU A 129 -29.13 -3.35 -14.66
CA LEU A 129 -27.89 -2.93 -14.03
C LEU A 129 -26.73 -2.88 -15.04
N SER A 130 -25.60 -2.33 -14.62
CA SER A 130 -24.38 -2.38 -15.42
C SER A 130 -24.00 -3.83 -15.74
N SER A 131 -23.46 -4.07 -16.95
CA SER A 131 -22.99 -5.38 -17.39
C SER A 131 -21.94 -6.00 -16.46
N SER A 132 -21.21 -5.18 -15.70
CA SER A 132 -20.21 -5.67 -14.74
C SER A 132 -20.77 -5.89 -13.34
N GLY A 133 -22.03 -5.52 -13.05
CA GLY A 133 -22.68 -5.68 -11.75
C GLY A 133 -22.70 -4.41 -10.88
N ILE A 134 -22.72 -4.62 -9.55
CA ILE A 134 -22.90 -3.56 -8.55
C ILE A 134 -21.56 -3.23 -7.86
N GLY A 135 -21.31 -1.93 -7.67
CA GLY A 135 -20.28 -1.40 -6.79
C GLY A 135 -20.89 -1.00 -5.44
N LEU A 136 -20.46 -1.65 -4.36
CA LEU A 136 -20.93 -1.35 -3.00
C LEU A 136 -20.16 -0.16 -2.41
N VAL A 137 -20.88 0.89 -2.00
CA VAL A 137 -20.33 2.01 -1.23
C VAL A 137 -20.71 1.81 0.23
N LEU A 138 -19.71 1.67 1.10
CA LEU A 138 -19.93 1.40 2.52
C LEU A 138 -20.11 2.71 3.27
N SER A 139 -21.30 2.95 3.82
CA SER A 139 -21.60 4.22 4.48
C SER A 139 -20.79 4.42 5.74
N THR A 140 -20.26 5.64 5.91
CA THR A 140 -19.67 6.12 7.16
C THR A 140 -20.65 6.96 8.00
N ARG A 141 -21.97 6.89 7.73
CA ARG A 141 -23.00 7.63 8.45
C ARG A 141 -24.13 6.70 8.88
N ASP A 142 -24.61 6.84 10.11
CA ASP A 142 -25.90 6.27 10.50
C ASP A 142 -27.02 7.03 9.77
N SER A 143 -27.87 6.34 9.01
CA SER A 143 -28.85 6.95 8.09
C SER A 143 -30.03 7.70 8.75
N THR A 144 -29.89 8.15 9.99
CA THR A 144 -30.98 8.81 10.74
C THR A 144 -31.03 10.33 10.50
N ASN A 145 -30.93 10.77 9.25
CA ASN A 145 -31.00 12.20 8.90
C ASN A 145 -32.44 12.77 8.94
N ASN A 146 -33.47 11.93 9.07
CA ASN A 146 -34.86 12.37 9.22
C ASN A 146 -35.25 12.73 10.67
N ASP A 147 -34.38 12.50 11.66
CA ASP A 147 -34.70 12.74 13.08
C ASP A 147 -33.86 13.87 13.72
N LYS A 148 -33.54 14.92 12.93
CA LYS A 148 -32.86 16.13 13.41
C LYS A 148 -33.60 16.88 14.53
N ARG A 149 -34.81 16.47 14.92
CA ARG A 149 -35.57 17.09 16.01
C ARG A 149 -35.52 16.35 17.37
N LYS A 150 -34.86 15.18 17.49
CA LYS A 150 -34.98 14.38 18.73
C LYS A 150 -33.72 13.84 19.40
N LYS A 151 -32.49 14.19 18.98
CA LYS A 151 -31.27 13.80 19.72
C LYS A 151 -30.55 14.99 20.34
N LYS A 152 -31.05 15.42 21.50
CA LYS A 152 -30.24 16.08 22.53
C LYS A 152 -29.95 14.98 23.57
N ASN A 153 -28.68 14.56 23.68
CA ASN A 153 -28.11 13.71 24.74
C ASN A 153 -27.97 12.18 24.53
N GLY A 154 -28.09 11.65 23.31
CA GLY A 154 -27.68 10.25 23.04
C GLY A 154 -26.36 10.21 22.28
N ALA A 155 -25.31 9.62 22.85
CA ALA A 155 -24.14 9.22 22.08
C ALA A 155 -24.62 8.36 20.90
N ALA A 156 -24.21 8.71 19.67
CA ALA A 156 -24.50 7.85 18.53
C ALA A 156 -23.73 6.53 18.71
N ASP A 157 -24.46 5.44 18.96
CA ASP A 157 -23.91 4.09 18.92
C ASP A 157 -23.53 3.76 17.46
N ASN A 158 -22.33 4.17 17.06
CA ASN A 158 -21.75 3.71 15.82
C ASN A 158 -21.43 2.21 15.98
N THR A 159 -22.19 1.33 15.36
CA THR A 159 -21.89 -0.11 15.36
C THR A 159 -20.62 -0.37 14.55
N PRO A 160 -19.49 -0.75 15.17
CA PRO A 160 -18.28 -1.04 14.43
C PRO A 160 -18.43 -2.33 13.63
N TYR A 161 -17.89 -2.38 12.40
CA TYR A 161 -17.85 -3.58 11.57
C TYR A 161 -16.42 -4.01 11.24
N ASP A 162 -16.24 -5.29 10.90
CA ASP A 162 -14.97 -5.83 10.46
C ASP A 162 -14.89 -5.86 8.93
N MET A 163 -13.97 -5.09 8.36
CA MET A 163 -13.79 -5.02 6.90
C MET A 163 -13.30 -6.34 6.33
N THR A 164 -12.41 -7.06 7.02
CA THR A 164 -11.92 -8.37 6.57
C THR A 164 -13.10 -9.33 6.43
N CYS A 165 -13.95 -9.43 7.44
CA CYS A 165 -15.12 -10.30 7.37
C CYS A 165 -16.13 -9.85 6.33
N PHE A 166 -16.33 -8.53 6.14
CA PHE A 166 -17.21 -8.02 5.11
C PHE A 166 -16.74 -8.40 3.70
N LEU A 167 -15.44 -8.24 3.41
CA LEU A 167 -14.89 -8.62 2.10
C LEU A 167 -15.00 -10.14 1.85
N VAL A 168 -14.83 -10.97 2.88
CA VAL A 168 -15.11 -12.42 2.83
C VAL A 168 -16.60 -12.68 2.54
N ALA A 169 -17.52 -11.92 3.13
CA ALA A 169 -18.95 -12.03 2.86
C ALA A 169 -19.24 -11.78 1.37
N VAL A 170 -18.62 -10.75 0.77
CA VAL A 170 -18.74 -10.42 -0.65
C VAL A 170 -18.22 -11.56 -1.54
N GLN A 171 -17.04 -12.10 -1.22
CA GLN A 171 -16.45 -13.22 -1.97
C GLN A 171 -17.36 -14.45 -1.94
N ARG A 172 -17.89 -14.81 -0.76
CA ARG A 172 -18.84 -15.93 -0.61
C ARG A 172 -20.15 -15.67 -1.35
N TYR A 173 -20.68 -14.44 -1.31
CA TYR A 173 -21.86 -14.05 -2.08
C TYR A 173 -21.63 -14.24 -3.59
N ASN A 174 -20.52 -13.73 -4.14
CA ASN A 174 -20.21 -13.88 -5.56
C ASN A 174 -20.04 -15.35 -5.97
N ALA A 175 -19.41 -16.18 -5.12
CA ALA A 175 -19.30 -17.61 -5.36
C ALA A 175 -20.68 -18.31 -5.41
N LEU A 176 -21.61 -17.91 -4.54
CA LEU A 176 -22.99 -18.42 -4.57
C LEU A 176 -23.74 -18.00 -5.83
N VAL A 177 -23.61 -16.72 -6.25
CA VAL A 177 -24.24 -16.21 -7.47
C VAL A 177 -23.73 -16.96 -8.70
N ASN A 178 -22.41 -17.19 -8.80
CA ASN A 178 -21.82 -17.93 -9.93
C ASN A 178 -22.25 -19.41 -10.00
N ASN A 179 -22.57 -20.04 -8.86
CA ASN A 179 -23.01 -21.44 -8.83
C ASN A 179 -24.49 -21.63 -9.16
N HIS A 180 -25.32 -20.59 -9.04
CA HIS A 180 -26.74 -20.67 -9.36
C HIS A 180 -26.98 -20.14 -10.77
N THR A 181 -27.15 -21.04 -11.74
CA THR A 181 -27.43 -20.72 -13.15
C THR A 181 -28.82 -20.12 -13.40
N HIS A 182 -29.64 -19.91 -12.36
CA HIS A 182 -31.00 -19.39 -12.50
C HIS A 182 -31.37 -18.42 -11.37
N GLY A 183 -31.07 -17.14 -11.56
CA GLY A 183 -31.56 -16.04 -10.73
C GLY A 183 -30.94 -14.69 -11.12
N SER A 184 -31.74 -13.64 -11.21
CA SER A 184 -31.38 -12.25 -11.59
C SER A 184 -30.54 -11.49 -10.54
N THR A 185 -29.82 -12.19 -9.66
CA THR A 185 -29.02 -11.55 -8.61
C THR A 185 -27.71 -11.02 -9.18
N PRO A 186 -27.42 -9.72 -9.05
CA PRO A 186 -26.23 -9.13 -9.64
C PRO A 186 -24.96 -9.51 -8.87
N LEU A 187 -23.86 -9.64 -9.60
CA LEU A 187 -22.52 -9.78 -9.04
C LEU A 187 -22.06 -8.47 -8.37
N ILE A 188 -21.29 -8.58 -7.30
CA ILE A 188 -20.58 -7.44 -6.71
C ILE A 188 -19.22 -7.35 -7.38
N SER A 189 -18.99 -6.27 -8.12
CA SER A 189 -17.75 -6.08 -8.90
C SER A 189 -16.83 -4.99 -8.36
N ALA A 190 -17.31 -4.19 -7.40
CA ALA A 190 -16.46 -3.26 -6.65
C ALA A 190 -16.93 -3.11 -5.20
N VAL A 191 -15.99 -2.87 -4.29
CA VAL A 191 -16.24 -2.42 -2.92
C VAL A 191 -15.46 -1.13 -2.68
N VAL A 192 -16.17 -0.11 -2.23
CA VAL A 192 -15.66 1.25 -2.07
C VAL A 192 -15.85 1.66 -0.61
N PHE A 193 -14.74 2.01 0.05
CA PHE A 193 -14.72 2.34 1.47
C PHE A 193 -13.79 3.52 1.74
N SER A 194 -13.90 4.10 2.93
CA SER A 194 -13.14 5.27 3.34
C SER A 194 -12.52 5.08 4.72
N GLY A 195 -11.42 5.77 5.01
CA GLY A 195 -10.63 5.68 6.25
C GLY A 195 -11.25 6.29 7.50
N ASP A 196 -12.56 6.59 7.53
CA ASP A 196 -13.20 7.12 8.73
C ASP A 196 -13.21 6.04 9.84
N ARG A 197 -12.20 6.11 10.72
CA ARG A 197 -11.92 5.19 11.84
C ARG A 197 -13.06 5.02 12.85
N ARG A 198 -14.20 5.68 12.64
CA ARG A 198 -15.34 5.63 13.54
C ARG A 198 -16.19 4.37 13.38
N ILE A 199 -16.06 3.62 12.29
CA ILE A 199 -17.09 2.63 11.90
C ILE A 199 -16.51 1.25 11.53
N PHE A 200 -15.21 1.09 11.28
CA PHE A 200 -14.66 -0.24 10.96
C PHE A 200 -13.26 -0.52 11.50
N ARG A 201 -12.93 -1.83 11.54
CA ARG A 201 -11.63 -2.41 11.89
C ARG A 201 -11.27 -3.50 10.90
N PHE A 202 -10.01 -3.90 10.86
CA PHE A 202 -9.58 -5.14 10.19
C PHE A 202 -9.24 -6.18 11.25
N SER A 203 -9.80 -7.39 11.17
CA SER A 203 -9.26 -8.52 11.93
C SER A 203 -8.17 -9.22 11.14
N GLY A 204 -7.07 -9.55 11.82
CA GLY A 204 -6.25 -10.70 11.45
C GLY A 204 -7.06 -11.96 11.75
N GLY A 205 -7.22 -12.85 10.77
CA GLY A 205 -8.08 -14.03 10.89
C GLY A 205 -7.82 -14.83 12.17
N ARG A 206 -8.87 -15.03 12.99
CA ARG A 206 -8.82 -15.88 14.20
C ARG A 206 -8.85 -17.38 13.85
N ARG A 207 -7.82 -17.91 13.20
CA ARG A 207 -7.65 -19.38 13.10
C ARG A 207 -6.31 -19.80 13.68
N SER A 208 -6.41 -20.54 14.80
CA SER A 208 -5.40 -21.32 15.55
C SER A 208 -4.07 -20.64 15.91
N GLY A 209 -3.68 -20.77 17.19
CA GLY A 209 -2.50 -20.15 17.76
C GLY A 209 -1.18 -20.46 17.05
N GLU A 210 -0.26 -19.49 17.18
CA GLU A 210 1.14 -19.40 16.72
C GLU A 210 1.43 -18.60 15.44
N GLU A 211 0.45 -18.15 14.67
CA GLU A 211 0.76 -17.48 13.41
C GLU A 211 0.79 -15.94 13.56
N LEU A 212 2.01 -15.38 13.45
CA LEU A 212 2.22 -14.01 12.95
C LEU A 212 1.71 -13.98 11.50
N LEU A 213 0.40 -13.97 11.36
CA LEU A 213 -0.29 -13.92 10.09
C LEU A 213 -0.03 -12.54 9.50
N LEU A 214 0.88 -12.46 8.53
CA LEU A 214 0.52 -11.64 7.37
C LEU A 214 -0.81 -12.16 6.84
N PRO A 215 -1.65 -11.32 6.22
CA PRO A 215 -2.61 -11.85 5.27
C PRO A 215 -1.83 -12.79 4.36
N HIS A 216 -2.17 -14.09 4.36
CA HIS A 216 -1.37 -15.11 3.68
C HIS A 216 -1.15 -14.80 2.20
N GLU A 217 -1.90 -13.84 1.65
CA GLU A 217 -1.73 -13.29 0.33
C GLU A 217 -2.11 -11.81 0.38
N VAL A 218 -1.14 -10.90 0.25
CA VAL A 218 -1.42 -9.51 -0.19
C VAL A 218 -1.52 -9.54 -1.71
N THR A 219 -2.47 -10.33 -2.19
CA THR A 219 -2.90 -10.40 -3.58
C THR A 219 -4.23 -9.67 -3.67
N SER A 220 -4.71 -9.45 -4.89
CA SER A 220 -6.15 -9.35 -5.13
C SER A 220 -6.81 -10.67 -4.72
N VAL A 221 -6.91 -10.97 -3.41
CA VAL A 221 -7.59 -12.17 -2.87
C VAL A 221 -9.06 -12.20 -3.29
N TYR A 222 -9.57 -11.01 -3.60
CA TYR A 222 -10.92 -10.75 -4.03
C TYR A 222 -10.94 -10.61 -5.55
N ASP A 223 -11.82 -11.37 -6.21
CA ASP A 223 -12.06 -11.29 -7.67
C ASP A 223 -12.91 -10.04 -8.05
N PHE A 224 -12.81 -8.97 -7.27
CA PHE A 224 -13.54 -7.71 -7.45
C PHE A 224 -12.67 -6.49 -7.06
N VAL A 225 -13.02 -5.31 -7.58
CA VAL A 225 -12.23 -4.09 -7.38
C VAL A 225 -12.39 -3.55 -5.96
N LEU A 226 -11.27 -3.15 -5.34
CA LEU A 226 -11.28 -2.44 -4.05
C LEU A 226 -10.83 -0.99 -4.25
N LEU A 227 -11.65 -0.04 -3.80
CA LEU A 227 -11.30 1.39 -3.81
C LEU A 227 -11.34 1.95 -2.39
N TYR A 228 -10.24 2.61 -1.99
CA TYR A 228 -10.08 3.21 -0.67
C TYR A 228 -9.90 4.72 -0.74
N PHE A 229 -10.85 5.46 -0.18
CA PHE A 229 -10.85 6.92 -0.13
C PHE A 229 -10.22 7.41 1.19
N PRO A 230 -8.98 7.93 1.18
CA PRO A 230 -8.36 8.43 2.40
C PRO A 230 -9.08 9.69 2.89
N THR A 231 -9.56 9.67 4.13
CA THR A 231 -10.03 10.88 4.82
C THR A 231 -8.81 11.66 5.28
N THR A 232 -8.42 12.72 4.56
CA THR A 232 -7.33 13.58 5.03
C THR A 232 -7.77 14.31 6.29
N GLY A 233 -7.02 14.19 7.39
CA GLY A 233 -7.32 14.84 8.68
C GLY A 233 -7.13 16.36 8.68
N GLY A 234 -7.12 17.03 7.53
CA GLY A 234 -6.86 18.46 7.39
C GLY A 234 -8.12 19.31 7.50
N ARG A 235 -8.06 20.41 8.27
CA ARG A 235 -9.10 21.45 8.42
C ARG A 235 -9.34 22.30 7.15
N GLY A 236 -9.34 21.70 5.96
CA GLY A 236 -9.82 22.34 4.72
C GLY A 236 -11.22 21.84 4.36
N PRO A 237 -11.81 22.29 3.23
CA PRO A 237 -13.11 21.80 2.74
C PRO A 237 -13.03 20.37 2.14
N VAL A 238 -12.29 19.46 2.80
CA VAL A 238 -11.69 18.24 2.21
C VAL A 238 -12.51 16.94 2.43
N ASP A 239 -13.78 17.03 2.82
CA ASP A 239 -14.70 15.86 2.86
C ASP A 239 -15.65 15.80 1.65
N SER A 240 -15.51 16.69 0.66
CA SER A 240 -16.47 16.81 -0.45
C SER A 240 -16.50 15.58 -1.37
N GLY A 241 -15.37 14.91 -1.58
CA GLY A 241 -15.25 13.78 -2.50
C GLY A 241 -15.99 12.52 -2.00
N TRP A 242 -15.66 12.07 -0.79
CA TRP A 242 -16.31 10.91 -0.18
C TRP A 242 -17.79 11.15 0.11
N ALA A 243 -18.14 12.34 0.63
CA ALA A 243 -19.52 12.70 0.88
C ALA A 243 -20.36 12.70 -0.41
N ALA A 244 -19.84 13.28 -1.50
CA ALA A 244 -20.53 13.28 -2.78
C ALA A 244 -20.70 11.87 -3.35
N LEU A 245 -19.72 10.98 -3.20
CA LEU A 245 -19.86 9.58 -3.60
C LEU A 245 -20.95 8.86 -2.80
N MET A 246 -21.01 9.06 -1.48
CA MET A 246 -22.07 8.50 -0.63
C MET A 246 -23.45 9.04 -1.03
N ASP A 247 -23.58 10.37 -1.22
CA ASP A 247 -24.85 11.00 -1.59
C ASP A 247 -25.33 10.50 -2.98
N THR A 248 -24.38 10.23 -3.87
CA THR A 248 -24.64 9.68 -5.21
C THR A 248 -25.05 8.20 -5.18
N ALA A 249 -24.45 7.39 -4.30
CA ALA A 249 -24.87 6.00 -4.10
C ALA A 249 -26.23 5.90 -3.39
N GLU A 250 -26.52 6.84 -2.48
CA GLU A 250 -27.82 6.96 -1.80
C GLU A 250 -28.92 7.36 -2.79
N PHE A 251 -28.62 8.24 -3.74
CA PHE A 251 -29.55 8.62 -4.81
C PHE A 251 -30.09 7.38 -5.55
N ASN A 252 -29.20 6.47 -5.99
CA ASN A 252 -29.61 5.23 -6.65
C ASN A 252 -30.53 4.39 -5.77
N ARG A 253 -30.14 4.20 -4.50
CA ARG A 253 -30.92 3.40 -3.55
C ARG A 253 -32.34 3.94 -3.39
N ILE A 254 -32.50 5.26 -3.22
CA ILE A 254 -33.81 5.91 -3.12
C ILE A 254 -34.62 5.75 -4.41
N HIS A 255 -33.97 5.90 -5.57
CA HIS A 255 -34.63 5.84 -6.87
C HIS A 255 -35.16 4.44 -7.19
N TRP A 256 -34.33 3.42 -6.94
CA TRP A 256 -34.68 2.02 -7.12
C TRP A 256 -35.83 1.58 -6.20
N VAL A 257 -35.85 2.05 -4.95
CA VAL A 257 -36.98 1.83 -4.03
C VAL A 257 -38.29 2.42 -4.56
N ARG A 258 -38.23 3.52 -5.31
CA ARG A 258 -39.39 4.12 -5.97
C ARG A 258 -39.74 3.44 -7.32
N GLY A 259 -39.04 2.38 -7.71
CA GLY A 259 -39.24 1.68 -8.98
C GLY A 259 -38.68 2.41 -10.20
N HIS A 260 -37.81 3.40 -10.01
CA HIS A 260 -37.19 4.13 -11.11
C HIS A 260 -35.79 3.62 -11.38
N THR A 261 -35.49 3.25 -12.62
CA THR A 261 -34.16 2.82 -13.03
C THR A 261 -33.24 3.98 -13.37
N TYR A 262 -33.72 4.93 -14.18
CA TYR A 262 -32.93 6.05 -14.72
C TYR A 262 -33.47 7.40 -14.27
N PRO A 263 -32.62 8.43 -14.11
CA PRO A 263 -31.16 8.37 -14.19
C PRO A 263 -30.54 7.53 -13.09
N GLN A 264 -29.36 6.97 -13.36
CA GLN A 264 -28.63 6.15 -12.41
C GLN A 264 -27.18 6.60 -12.32
N SER A 265 -26.63 6.64 -11.11
CA SER A 265 -25.20 6.80 -10.94
C SER A 265 -24.42 5.49 -11.07
N VAL A 266 -23.27 5.60 -11.70
CA VAL A 266 -22.33 4.52 -11.97
C VAL A 266 -20.94 4.99 -11.54
N LEU A 267 -20.16 4.07 -11.00
CA LEU A 267 -18.73 4.22 -10.82
C LEU A 267 -18.02 3.59 -12.01
N GLU A 268 -17.32 4.39 -12.79
CA GLU A 268 -16.40 3.92 -13.80
C GLU A 268 -15.03 3.73 -13.15
N THR A 269 -14.50 2.51 -13.23
CA THR A 269 -13.10 2.25 -12.92
C THR A 269 -12.34 2.07 -14.23
N ARG A 270 -11.17 2.69 -14.30
CA ARG A 270 -10.20 2.42 -15.36
C ARG A 270 -9.12 1.56 -14.78
N ASN A 271 -9.16 0.29 -15.14
CA ASN A 271 -8.18 -0.69 -14.70
C ASN A 271 -7.46 -1.24 -15.92
N GLY A 272 -6.57 -0.45 -16.50
CA GLY A 272 -5.67 -0.89 -17.59
C GLY A 272 -4.65 -1.95 -17.15
N MET A 273 -4.86 -2.59 -15.99
CA MET A 273 -4.00 -3.66 -15.49
C MET A 273 -4.44 -4.99 -16.08
N MET A 274 -3.68 -5.51 -17.04
CA MET A 274 -3.66 -6.95 -17.22
C MET A 274 -2.96 -7.56 -15.99
N LEU A 275 -3.75 -8.03 -15.02
CA LEU A 275 -3.23 -8.70 -13.84
C LEU A 275 -2.37 -9.88 -14.29
N ALA A 276 -1.18 -10.02 -13.71
CA ALA A 276 -0.38 -11.21 -13.90
C ALA A 276 -1.23 -12.40 -13.38
N ALA A 277 -1.42 -13.41 -14.23
CA ALA A 277 -2.29 -14.53 -13.90
C ALA A 277 -1.88 -15.19 -12.57
N SER A 278 -2.84 -15.30 -11.63
CA SER A 278 -2.63 -16.01 -10.38
C SER A 278 -2.27 -17.47 -10.65
N SER A 279 -1.18 -17.93 -10.05
CA SER A 279 -0.75 -19.31 -10.19
C SER A 279 0.13 -19.71 -9.02
N ALA A 280 -0.32 -20.72 -8.28
CA ALA A 280 0.50 -21.41 -7.28
C ALA A 280 1.74 -22.11 -7.90
N SER A 281 1.77 -22.29 -9.22
CA SER A 281 2.95 -22.78 -9.93
C SER A 281 3.93 -21.62 -10.20
N PRO A 282 5.20 -21.71 -9.74
CA PRO A 282 6.27 -20.78 -10.06
C PRO A 282 6.51 -20.61 -11.56
N ALA A 283 5.91 -21.47 -12.41
CA ALA A 283 6.02 -21.47 -13.87
C ALA A 283 5.22 -20.39 -14.60
N ARG A 284 4.16 -19.82 -14.02
CA ARG A 284 3.34 -18.78 -14.69
C ARG A 284 3.65 -17.35 -14.26
N ALA A 285 4.16 -17.12 -13.04
CA ALA A 285 4.77 -15.82 -12.69
C ALA A 285 5.97 -15.48 -13.60
N ARG A 286 6.57 -16.49 -14.26
CA ARG A 286 7.70 -16.36 -15.20
C ARG A 286 7.33 -15.57 -16.45
N SER A 287 6.17 -15.86 -17.03
CA SER A 287 5.81 -15.34 -18.36
C SER A 287 5.51 -13.84 -18.37
N CYS A 288 5.27 -13.21 -17.21
CA CYS A 288 5.02 -11.76 -17.15
C CYS A 288 6.30 -10.92 -17.05
N LEU A 289 7.41 -11.51 -16.59
CA LEU A 289 8.73 -10.88 -16.51
C LEU A 289 9.52 -11.01 -17.83
N GLU A 290 9.18 -12.02 -18.64
CA GLU A 290 9.86 -12.36 -19.88
C GLU A 290 9.30 -11.59 -21.09
N GLY A 291 10.17 -11.31 -22.07
CA GLY A 291 9.80 -10.69 -23.36
C GLY A 291 10.18 -9.21 -23.50
N PRO A 292 10.07 -8.64 -24.71
CA PRO A 292 10.49 -7.26 -25.00
C PRO A 292 9.58 -6.19 -24.39
N SER A 293 8.47 -6.59 -23.78
CA SER A 293 7.52 -5.69 -23.11
C SER A 293 6.93 -6.43 -21.91
N PRO A 294 7.65 -6.50 -20.77
CA PRO A 294 7.17 -7.18 -19.59
C PRO A 294 5.83 -6.60 -19.12
N SER A 295 4.94 -7.45 -18.59
CA SER A 295 3.66 -7.05 -18.02
C SER A 295 3.70 -6.96 -16.49
N CYS A 296 4.81 -7.37 -15.88
CA CYS A 296 5.07 -7.24 -14.45
C CYS A 296 6.54 -6.88 -14.19
N ALA A 297 6.85 -6.43 -12.98
CA ALA A 297 8.20 -6.18 -12.49
C ALA A 297 8.38 -6.85 -11.13
N PRO A 298 9.61 -7.23 -10.76
CA PRO A 298 9.87 -7.82 -9.46
C PRO A 298 9.62 -6.81 -8.34
N LEU A 299 8.94 -7.24 -7.27
CA LEU A 299 8.88 -6.45 -6.04
C LEU A 299 10.28 -6.34 -5.45
N GLY A 300 10.64 -5.14 -5.03
CA GLY A 300 11.99 -4.86 -4.54
C GLY A 300 12.25 -3.39 -4.31
N GLY A 301 13.52 -3.01 -4.35
CA GLY A 301 13.98 -1.64 -4.19
C GLY A 301 15.45 -1.61 -3.79
N TRP A 302 15.79 -0.70 -2.90
CA TRP A 302 17.15 -0.51 -2.41
C TRP A 302 17.22 -0.67 -0.90
N THR A 303 18.09 -1.56 -0.45
CA THR A 303 18.56 -1.59 0.93
C THR A 303 19.40 -0.34 1.15
N VAL A 304 18.94 0.53 2.04
CA VAL A 304 19.72 1.68 2.52
C VAL A 304 20.52 1.21 3.72
N TRP A 305 21.82 1.48 3.75
CA TRP A 305 22.65 1.07 4.87
C TRP A 305 23.82 2.02 5.09
N THR A 306 24.33 2.03 6.31
CA THR A 306 25.49 2.83 6.72
C THR A 306 26.30 2.06 7.75
N SER A 307 27.56 2.48 7.92
CA SER A 307 28.44 1.90 8.92
C SER A 307 29.50 2.89 9.38
N THR A 308 30.04 2.65 10.58
CA THR A 308 31.29 3.28 11.03
C THR A 308 32.54 2.64 10.42
N ALA A 309 32.40 1.49 9.76
CA ALA A 309 33.48 0.84 9.02
C ALA A 309 33.73 1.53 7.67
N ASP A 310 34.92 1.34 7.09
CA ASP A 310 35.18 1.75 5.71
C ASP A 310 34.34 0.91 4.74
N MET A 311 33.40 1.56 4.06
CA MET A 311 32.45 0.93 3.13
C MET A 311 32.95 0.90 1.68
N ARG A 312 34.10 1.50 1.37
CA ARG A 312 34.62 1.50 0.00
C ARG A 312 35.06 0.09 -0.39
N TRP A 313 34.50 -0.48 -1.45
CA TRP A 313 34.91 -1.82 -1.88
C TRP A 313 36.36 -1.83 -2.42
N GLY A 314 37.02 -2.99 -2.27
CA GLY A 314 38.35 -3.27 -2.81
C GLY A 314 38.37 -4.64 -3.47
N TRP A 315 39.13 -4.81 -4.54
CA TRP A 315 39.26 -6.08 -5.27
C TRP A 315 40.65 -6.68 -5.08
N ASN A 316 40.70 -7.93 -4.63
CA ASN A 316 41.95 -8.67 -4.50
C ASN A 316 42.14 -9.62 -5.70
N PRO A 317 43.05 -9.30 -6.65
CA PRO A 317 43.27 -10.12 -7.83
C PRO A 317 43.90 -11.49 -7.53
N ALA A 318 44.53 -11.66 -6.36
CA ALA A 318 45.14 -12.93 -5.98
C ALA A 318 44.10 -13.96 -5.49
N SER A 319 43.07 -13.50 -4.76
CA SER A 319 41.99 -14.37 -4.27
C SER A 319 40.77 -14.42 -5.19
N LEU A 320 40.72 -13.55 -6.22
CA LEU A 320 39.55 -13.35 -7.07
C LEU A 320 38.29 -13.05 -6.24
N ASP A 321 38.44 -12.19 -5.24
CA ASP A 321 37.37 -11.85 -4.30
C ASP A 321 37.47 -10.40 -3.81
N PHE A 322 36.39 -9.91 -3.21
CA PHE A 322 36.30 -8.58 -2.62
C PHE A 322 36.88 -8.56 -1.20
N GLU A 323 37.52 -7.45 -0.85
CA GLU A 323 38.12 -7.25 0.47
C GLU A 323 37.04 -7.04 1.55
N LYS A 324 37.07 -7.89 2.58
CA LYS A 324 36.22 -7.76 3.77
C LYS A 324 36.80 -6.72 4.73
N LYS A 325 35.96 -5.78 5.16
CA LYS A 325 36.38 -4.64 6.01
C LYS A 325 35.71 -4.62 7.38
N THR A 326 34.76 -5.51 7.65
CA THR A 326 34.11 -5.62 8.95
C THR A 326 35.09 -6.08 10.03
N ARG A 327 35.25 -5.28 11.09
CA ARG A 327 36.03 -5.66 12.27
C ARG A 327 35.33 -6.77 13.05
N LYS A 328 36.12 -7.71 13.59
CA LYS A 328 35.61 -8.73 14.52
C LYS A 328 34.96 -8.07 15.74
N GLY A 329 33.83 -8.63 16.14
CA GLY A 329 33.01 -8.02 17.17
C GLY A 329 32.15 -6.88 16.63
N ALA A 330 31.92 -6.73 15.33
CA ALA A 330 30.99 -5.72 14.83
C ALA A 330 29.55 -5.95 15.37
N LEU A 331 28.70 -4.96 15.17
CA LEU A 331 27.30 -4.96 15.57
C LEU A 331 26.42 -4.54 14.40
N ALA A 332 25.25 -5.16 14.26
CA ALA A 332 24.27 -4.82 13.23
C ALA A 332 22.89 -4.53 13.82
N LEU A 333 22.35 -3.37 13.45
CA LEU A 333 20.95 -3.01 13.58
C LEU A 333 20.25 -3.32 12.26
N LEU A 334 19.23 -4.17 12.30
CA LEU A 334 18.51 -4.66 11.12
C LEU A 334 17.05 -4.20 11.22
N VAL A 335 16.55 -3.50 10.19
CA VAL A 335 15.21 -2.93 10.18
C VAL A 335 14.50 -3.34 8.89
N ALA A 336 13.29 -3.88 8.99
CA ALA A 336 12.40 -3.95 7.84
C ALA A 336 11.94 -2.53 7.51
N SER A 337 12.22 -2.02 6.30
CA SER A 337 12.00 -0.62 5.94
C SER A 337 10.77 -0.38 5.07
N THR A 338 9.99 -1.43 4.81
CA THR A 338 8.76 -1.40 4.02
C THR A 338 7.72 -2.30 4.66
N ALA A 339 6.45 -2.01 4.44
CA ALA A 339 5.33 -2.82 4.84
C ALA A 339 4.48 -3.23 3.64
N VAL A 340 3.41 -3.96 3.92
CA VAL A 340 2.37 -4.32 2.96
C VAL A 340 1.04 -3.76 3.44
N SER A 341 0.17 -3.43 2.50
CA SER A 341 -1.20 -2.96 2.75
C SER A 341 -2.13 -3.55 1.69
N LEU A 342 -3.41 -3.66 2.02
CA LEU A 342 -4.45 -4.06 1.07
C LEU A 342 -4.51 -3.12 -0.14
N VAL A 343 -4.14 -1.85 0.05
CA VAL A 343 -4.25 -0.80 -0.97
C VAL A 343 -2.86 -0.31 -1.35
N LYS A 344 -2.49 -0.51 -2.61
CA LYS A 344 -1.26 0.02 -3.16
C LYS A 344 -1.30 1.55 -3.22
N GLY A 345 -0.21 2.20 -2.82
CA GLY A 345 -0.14 3.67 -2.72
C GLY A 345 -0.57 4.21 -1.36
N GLU A 346 -1.07 3.34 -0.47
CA GLU A 346 -1.60 3.69 0.84
C GLU A 346 -1.10 2.66 1.87
N THR A 347 0.20 2.73 2.19
CA THR A 347 0.84 1.90 3.23
C THR A 347 1.48 2.79 4.30
N PRO A 348 0.69 3.38 5.22
CA PRO A 348 1.22 4.42 6.13
C PRO A 348 2.27 3.90 7.13
N GLY A 349 2.13 2.65 7.57
CA GLY A 349 3.18 1.91 8.28
C GLY A 349 3.75 2.57 9.55
N ALA A 350 2.92 3.23 10.36
CA ALA A 350 3.39 3.94 11.55
C ALA A 350 4.06 3.01 12.58
N ASP A 351 3.45 1.88 12.94
CA ASP A 351 4.09 0.93 13.85
C ASP A 351 5.05 -0.01 13.08
N CYS A 352 4.67 -0.43 11.87
CA CYS A 352 5.54 -1.20 10.97
C CYS A 352 5.59 -0.55 9.59
N PRO A 353 6.72 0.08 9.16
CA PRO A 353 8.05 0.02 9.76
C PRO A 353 8.51 1.29 10.51
N ALA A 354 7.75 2.39 10.48
CA ALA A 354 8.25 3.71 10.89
C ALA A 354 8.80 3.74 12.33
N SER A 355 8.16 3.03 13.26
CA SER A 355 8.62 2.96 14.66
C SER A 355 10.04 2.38 14.79
N ALA A 356 10.34 1.34 14.03
CA ALA A 356 11.65 0.69 14.02
C ALA A 356 12.72 1.55 13.33
N VAL A 357 12.33 2.21 12.23
CA VAL A 357 13.19 3.17 11.52
C VAL A 357 13.59 4.31 12.46
N VAL A 358 12.62 4.97 13.09
CA VAL A 358 12.87 6.10 13.99
C VAL A 358 13.68 5.67 15.22
N ALA A 359 13.35 4.55 15.85
CA ALA A 359 14.12 4.06 16.99
C ALA A 359 15.58 3.77 16.62
N THR A 360 15.82 3.20 15.44
CA THR A 360 17.19 2.92 14.94
C THR A 360 17.96 4.21 14.66
N LEU A 361 17.34 5.17 13.97
CA LEU A 361 17.95 6.49 13.73
C LEU A 361 18.30 7.20 15.04
N ALA A 362 17.44 7.10 16.04
CA ALA A 362 17.68 7.69 17.36
C ALA A 362 18.84 7.01 18.11
N VAL A 363 19.00 5.69 17.98
CA VAL A 363 20.17 4.96 18.49
C VAL A 363 21.45 5.41 17.77
N LEU A 364 21.41 5.54 16.44
CA LEU A 364 22.55 5.97 15.63
C LEU A 364 23.00 7.40 15.96
N GLU A 365 22.06 8.32 16.20
CA GLU A 365 22.39 9.68 16.65
C GLU A 365 23.08 9.66 18.02
N ALA A 366 22.57 8.86 18.96
CA ALA A 366 23.16 8.77 20.28
C ALA A 366 24.57 8.15 20.24
N LEU A 367 24.79 7.13 19.40
CA LEU A 367 26.11 6.56 19.16
C LEU A 367 27.07 7.59 18.54
N GLN A 368 26.59 8.39 17.59
CA GLN A 368 27.37 9.45 16.97
C GLN A 368 27.80 10.50 17.99
N ARG A 369 26.93 10.90 18.92
CA ARG A 369 27.25 11.85 20.01
C ARG A 369 28.27 11.30 21.01
N VAL A 370 28.21 10.01 21.31
CA VAL A 370 29.14 9.36 22.24
C VAL A 370 30.55 9.21 21.63
N GLY A 371 30.67 9.22 20.30
CA GLY A 371 31.94 9.15 19.57
C GLY A 371 32.62 7.78 19.64
N GLU A 372 33.89 7.71 19.22
CA GLU A 372 34.74 6.49 19.09
C GLU A 372 34.91 5.61 20.36
N GLY A 373 34.17 5.86 21.44
CA GLY A 373 34.11 5.01 22.62
C GLY A 373 33.59 3.59 22.36
N ALA A 374 32.98 3.34 21.19
CA ALA A 374 32.66 2.00 20.72
C ALA A 374 33.84 1.44 19.90
N ASN A 375 34.70 0.62 20.50
CA ASN A 375 35.78 -0.12 19.83
C ASN A 375 35.30 -1.13 18.73
N ARG A 376 34.06 -1.02 18.26
CA ARG A 376 33.32 -1.98 17.44
C ARG A 376 32.71 -1.25 16.25
N ASP A 377 32.75 -1.86 15.07
CA ASP A 377 32.02 -1.32 13.93
C ASP A 377 30.52 -1.48 14.14
N VAL A 378 29.76 -0.43 13.85
CA VAL A 378 28.29 -0.45 13.90
C VAL A 378 27.78 -0.39 12.46
N TYR A 379 26.84 -1.28 12.14
CA TYR A 379 26.12 -1.29 10.87
C TYR A 379 24.65 -1.07 11.14
N ALA A 380 24.00 -0.27 10.28
CA ALA A 380 22.55 -0.16 10.25
C ALA A 380 22.05 -0.47 8.85
N PHE A 381 21.11 -1.41 8.76
CA PHE A 381 20.53 -1.87 7.51
C PHE A 381 19.02 -1.67 7.52
N PHE A 382 18.51 -1.01 6.48
CA PHE A 382 17.10 -0.78 6.25
C PHE A 382 16.68 -1.60 5.02
N PHE A 383 16.17 -2.82 5.27
CA PHE A 383 15.85 -3.80 4.25
C PHE A 383 14.41 -3.65 3.74
N PRO A 384 14.20 -3.38 2.45
CA PRO A 384 12.87 -3.42 1.88
C PRO A 384 12.44 -4.88 1.59
N GLY A 385 11.14 -5.10 1.54
CA GLY A 385 10.53 -6.35 1.11
C GLY A 385 10.64 -7.53 2.08
N GLU A 386 10.86 -7.28 3.38
CA GLU A 386 10.92 -8.35 4.39
C GLU A 386 9.60 -9.15 4.48
N HIS A 387 8.46 -8.48 4.32
CA HIS A 387 7.12 -9.09 4.32
C HIS A 387 6.73 -9.75 2.99
N VAL A 388 7.53 -9.60 1.92
CA VAL A 388 7.29 -10.23 0.61
C VAL A 388 8.46 -11.13 0.23
N GLY A 389 8.91 -11.90 1.22
CA GLY A 389 9.88 -12.96 1.04
C GLY A 389 11.33 -12.60 1.37
N GLY A 390 11.54 -11.65 2.30
CA GLY A 390 12.88 -11.28 2.75
C GLY A 390 13.72 -10.65 1.64
N VAL A 391 13.10 -9.95 0.68
CA VAL A 391 13.76 -9.56 -0.59
C VAL A 391 15.04 -8.76 -0.35
N GLY A 392 15.03 -7.81 0.59
CA GLY A 392 16.18 -7.01 0.96
C GLY A 392 17.23 -7.79 1.71
N SER A 393 16.88 -8.40 2.85
CA SER A 393 17.85 -9.12 3.67
C SER A 393 18.44 -10.33 2.96
N ALA A 394 17.63 -11.11 2.24
CA ALA A 394 18.09 -12.32 1.55
C ALA A 394 19.09 -12.00 0.45
N ARG A 395 18.77 -11.00 -0.39
CA ARG A 395 19.66 -10.54 -1.45
C ARG A 395 20.96 -9.99 -0.88
N PHE A 396 20.86 -9.06 0.06
CA PHE A 396 22.03 -8.43 0.66
C PHE A 396 22.96 -9.44 1.32
N ILE A 397 22.42 -10.32 2.16
CA ILE A 397 23.21 -11.32 2.89
C ILE A 397 23.87 -12.30 1.92
N SER A 398 23.14 -12.78 0.92
CA SER A 398 23.69 -13.70 -0.08
C SER A 398 24.83 -13.05 -0.85
N ASP A 399 24.60 -11.86 -1.42
CA ASP A 399 25.58 -11.19 -2.29
C ASP A 399 26.80 -10.71 -1.50
N ALA A 400 26.60 -10.23 -0.26
CA ALA A 400 27.71 -9.87 0.61
C ALA A 400 28.51 -11.11 1.02
N THR A 401 27.89 -12.27 1.24
CA THR A 401 28.62 -13.48 1.66
C THR A 401 29.34 -14.13 0.49
N LEU A 402 28.67 -14.23 -0.67
CA LEU A 402 29.22 -14.85 -1.87
C LEU A 402 28.59 -14.23 -3.12
N LEU A 403 29.27 -13.25 -3.70
CA LEU A 403 28.84 -12.65 -4.97
C LEU A 403 29.24 -13.57 -6.14
N GLU A 404 28.26 -14.19 -6.82
CA GLU A 404 28.52 -15.24 -7.81
C GLU A 404 29.46 -14.83 -8.95
N CYS A 405 29.34 -13.58 -9.43
CA CYS A 405 30.16 -13.06 -10.51
C CYS A 405 31.65 -12.92 -10.14
N ALA A 406 31.99 -12.89 -8.84
CA ALA A 406 33.37 -12.71 -8.38
C ALA A 406 34.29 -13.83 -8.89
N ARG A 407 33.78 -15.07 -8.99
CA ARG A 407 34.53 -16.21 -9.55
C ARG A 407 34.94 -16.02 -11.01
N ALA A 408 34.19 -15.20 -11.74
CA ALA A 408 34.46 -14.87 -13.13
C ALA A 408 35.29 -13.57 -13.28
N GLY A 409 35.63 -12.91 -12.16
CA GLY A 409 36.43 -11.68 -12.11
C GLY A 409 35.61 -10.39 -12.08
N LEU A 410 36.26 -9.31 -11.63
CA LEU A 410 35.66 -7.98 -11.40
C LEU A 410 34.86 -7.46 -12.61
N SER A 411 35.38 -7.63 -13.83
CA SER A 411 34.72 -7.16 -15.06
C SER A 411 33.34 -7.79 -15.28
N ASN A 412 33.12 -9.01 -14.80
CA ASN A 412 31.82 -9.66 -14.88
C ASN A 412 30.85 -9.08 -13.84
N CYS A 413 31.35 -8.70 -12.67
CA CYS A 413 30.52 -8.05 -11.65
C CYS A 413 30.11 -6.63 -12.04
N THR A 414 31.04 -5.84 -12.58
CA THR A 414 30.73 -4.47 -13.03
C THR A 414 29.92 -4.44 -14.33
N ALA A 415 29.85 -5.55 -15.07
CA ALA A 415 28.96 -5.72 -16.21
C ALA A 415 27.50 -6.04 -15.82
N LEU A 416 27.24 -6.39 -14.56
CA LEU A 416 25.89 -6.50 -14.02
C LEU A 416 25.33 -5.11 -13.68
N ALA A 417 24.02 -5.05 -13.46
CA ALA A 417 23.35 -3.80 -13.08
C ALA A 417 23.84 -3.21 -11.74
N TYR A 418 24.63 -3.95 -10.94
CA TYR A 418 25.39 -3.39 -9.83
C TYR A 418 26.32 -2.24 -10.26
N LYS A 419 26.92 -2.33 -11.46
CA LYS A 419 27.99 -1.42 -11.92
C LYS A 419 29.07 -1.29 -10.84
N ASP A 420 29.37 -0.08 -10.39
CA ASP A 420 30.36 0.20 -9.34
C ASP A 420 29.77 0.19 -7.92
N ASN A 421 28.46 -0.07 -7.76
CA ASN A 421 27.78 -0.11 -6.45
C ASN A 421 28.01 -1.44 -5.73
N LEU A 422 29.27 -1.75 -5.44
CA LEU A 422 29.71 -3.02 -4.85
C LEU A 422 30.07 -2.89 -3.37
N ASN A 423 29.73 -1.78 -2.70
CA ASN A 423 30.09 -1.53 -1.29
C ASN A 423 29.59 -2.62 -0.33
N PHE A 424 28.47 -3.30 -0.62
CA PHE A 424 27.95 -4.39 0.21
C PHE A 424 28.93 -5.56 0.34
N THR A 425 29.82 -5.74 -0.63
CA THR A 425 30.85 -6.78 -0.63
C THR A 425 31.86 -6.63 0.51
N THR A 426 31.97 -5.44 1.11
CA THR A 426 32.86 -5.18 2.25
C THR A 426 32.37 -5.83 3.56
N VAL A 427 31.09 -6.20 3.63
CA VAL A 427 30.47 -6.75 4.84
C VAL A 427 30.87 -8.21 5.02
N ASP A 428 31.33 -8.55 6.23
CA ASP A 428 31.54 -9.91 6.71
C ASP A 428 30.62 -10.20 7.90
N PHE A 429 29.51 -10.89 7.64
CA PHE A 429 28.56 -11.34 8.67
C PHE A 429 29.19 -12.33 9.68
N GLY A 430 30.29 -12.99 9.31
CA GLY A 430 31.09 -13.82 10.20
C GLY A 430 31.77 -13.00 11.30
N ALA A 431 32.12 -11.75 11.05
CA ALA A 431 32.78 -10.85 12.00
C ALA A 431 31.83 -10.07 12.92
N ILE A 432 30.51 -10.07 12.63
CA ILE A 432 29.49 -9.40 13.43
C ILE A 432 29.05 -10.30 14.60
N ASP A 433 29.18 -9.85 15.84
CA ASP A 433 28.85 -10.65 17.03
C ASP A 433 27.44 -10.39 17.57
N THR A 434 26.80 -9.31 17.14
CA THR A 434 25.51 -8.88 17.70
C THR A 434 24.58 -8.39 16.60
N PHE A 435 23.40 -9.01 16.53
CA PHE A 435 22.33 -8.67 15.60
C PHE A 435 21.09 -8.29 16.39
N LEU A 436 20.64 -7.05 16.20
CA LEU A 436 19.43 -6.52 16.82
C LEU A 436 18.44 -6.14 15.72
N VAL A 437 17.20 -6.57 15.87
CA VAL A 437 16.06 -6.11 15.05
C VAL A 437 15.14 -5.30 15.95
N LEU A 438 14.63 -4.18 15.45
CA LEU A 438 13.49 -3.50 16.04
C LEU A 438 12.28 -3.69 15.11
N ASP A 439 11.11 -3.95 15.68
CA ASP A 439 9.86 -4.13 14.94
C ASP A 439 8.67 -3.78 15.85
N GLN A 440 7.78 -2.90 15.40
CA GLN A 440 6.54 -2.50 16.11
C GLN A 440 6.77 -2.11 17.58
N VAL A 441 7.44 -0.97 17.77
CA VAL A 441 7.85 -0.49 19.09
C VAL A 441 7.08 0.75 19.56
N ALA A 442 6.11 1.25 18.79
CA ALA A 442 5.40 2.49 19.12
C ALA A 442 4.16 2.30 20.02
N TYR A 443 3.63 1.09 20.17
CA TYR A 443 2.37 0.85 20.90
C TYR A 443 2.48 1.07 22.42
N GLN A 444 1.97 2.18 22.95
CA GLN A 444 2.24 2.60 24.33
C GLN A 444 1.71 1.66 25.42
N ASP A 445 0.58 0.98 25.17
CA ASP A 445 -0.15 0.24 26.19
C ASP A 445 0.34 -1.22 26.34
N ALA A 446 1.43 -1.57 25.66
CA ALA A 446 2.05 -2.89 25.71
C ALA A 446 3.49 -2.84 26.22
N PRO A 447 3.94 -3.84 27.01
CA PRO A 447 5.31 -3.92 27.45
C PRO A 447 6.25 -4.27 26.28
N LEU A 448 7.54 -3.96 26.44
CA LEU A 448 8.57 -4.42 25.51
C LEU A 448 8.87 -5.90 25.70
N TYR A 449 9.01 -6.60 24.58
CA TYR A 449 9.38 -8.00 24.47
C TYR A 449 10.64 -8.16 23.63
N TYR A 450 11.50 -9.12 24.01
CA TYR A 450 12.58 -9.59 23.17
C TYR A 450 12.31 -11.03 22.68
N HIS A 451 12.55 -11.27 21.41
CA HIS A 451 12.41 -12.57 20.75
C HIS A 451 13.79 -13.14 20.44
N VAL A 452 13.90 -14.46 20.55
CA VAL A 452 15.09 -15.23 20.20
C VAL A 452 14.64 -16.38 19.33
N ASP A 453 15.17 -16.46 18.10
CA ASP A 453 14.88 -17.57 17.18
C ASP A 453 15.34 -18.89 17.83
N SER A 454 14.48 -19.91 17.81
CA SER A 454 14.69 -21.19 18.50
C SER A 454 15.96 -21.91 18.03
N ARG A 455 16.45 -21.62 16.81
CA ARG A 455 17.69 -22.16 16.27
C ARG A 455 18.95 -21.63 16.95
N VAL A 456 18.86 -20.54 17.70
CA VAL A 456 19.97 -19.97 18.49
C VAL A 456 20.30 -20.83 19.72
N GLY A 457 19.50 -21.87 20.02
CA GLY A 457 19.76 -22.86 21.08
C GLY A 457 19.66 -22.28 22.50
N THR A 458 20.19 -22.99 23.51
CA THR A 458 20.47 -22.42 24.83
C THR A 458 21.63 -21.44 24.65
N GLY A 459 21.34 -20.23 24.21
CA GLY A 459 22.30 -19.31 23.60
C GLY A 459 23.62 -19.13 24.34
N SER A 460 24.60 -18.62 23.60
CA SER A 460 25.95 -18.28 24.06
C SER A 460 25.97 -17.54 25.41
N ALA A 461 27.11 -17.55 26.11
CA ALA A 461 27.28 -16.73 27.31
C ALA A 461 27.00 -15.23 27.02
N GLN A 462 27.29 -14.77 25.80
CA GLN A 462 26.98 -13.41 25.36
C GLN A 462 25.47 -13.18 25.19
N GLN A 463 24.76 -14.12 24.56
CA GLN A 463 23.30 -14.09 24.43
C GLN A 463 22.63 -14.07 25.80
N GLN A 464 23.05 -14.93 26.72
CA GLN A 464 22.50 -14.98 28.08
C GLN A 464 22.75 -13.67 28.84
N LYS A 465 23.93 -13.07 28.68
CA LYS A 465 24.25 -11.77 29.26
C LYS A 465 23.36 -10.66 28.68
N ALA A 466 23.16 -10.64 27.36
CA ALA A 466 22.27 -9.69 26.69
C ALA A 466 20.81 -9.85 27.14
N GLU A 467 20.31 -11.08 27.22
CA GLU A 467 18.98 -11.38 27.74
C GLU A 467 18.80 -10.97 29.20
N MET A 468 19.80 -11.21 30.05
CA MET A 468 19.77 -10.81 31.46
C MET A 468 19.71 -9.29 31.60
N GLU A 469 20.47 -8.57 30.77
CA GLU A 469 20.46 -7.10 30.76
C GLU A 469 19.10 -6.55 30.32
N LEU A 470 18.46 -7.16 29.32
CA LEU A 470 17.11 -6.82 28.91
C LEU A 470 16.08 -7.08 30.03
N ARG A 471 16.15 -8.23 30.71
CA ARG A 471 15.28 -8.54 31.85
C ARG A 471 15.46 -7.56 33.01
N ARG A 472 16.71 -7.17 33.31
CA ARG A 472 17.02 -6.14 34.33
C ARG A 472 16.35 -4.80 34.02
N ARG A 473 16.09 -4.52 32.74
CA ARG A 473 15.41 -3.31 32.24
C ARG A 473 13.91 -3.46 32.09
N GLY A 474 13.32 -4.57 32.56
CA GLY A 474 11.89 -4.82 32.49
C GLY A 474 11.40 -5.35 31.15
N VAL A 475 12.29 -5.64 30.20
CA VAL A 475 11.94 -6.25 28.90
C VAL A 475 11.69 -7.74 29.10
N ARG A 476 10.57 -8.23 28.56
CA ARG A 476 10.11 -9.61 28.77
C ARG A 476 10.58 -10.52 27.64
N ARG A 477 10.89 -11.78 27.93
CA ARG A 477 11.11 -12.76 26.86
C ARG A 477 9.78 -13.10 26.20
N ALA A 478 9.71 -13.01 24.89
CA ALA A 478 8.56 -13.46 24.13
C ALA A 478 8.45 -14.99 24.12
N SER A 479 7.23 -15.49 23.94
CA SER A 479 6.91 -16.91 23.80
C SER A 479 7.13 -17.42 22.37
N THR A 480 7.28 -16.52 21.39
CA THR A 480 7.42 -16.89 19.98
C THR A 480 8.75 -17.58 19.70
N ALA A 481 8.68 -18.71 18.99
CA ALA A 481 9.84 -19.53 18.66
C ALA A 481 10.59 -19.06 17.39
N ARG A 482 9.91 -18.38 16.46
CA ARG A 482 10.49 -17.91 15.19
C ARG A 482 9.68 -16.74 14.63
N LEU A 483 10.35 -15.72 14.11
CA LEU A 483 9.72 -14.58 13.46
C LEU A 483 9.89 -14.68 11.94
N PRO A 484 8.88 -15.14 11.17
CA PRO A 484 9.04 -15.46 9.75
C PRO A 484 9.51 -14.29 8.89
N TYR A 485 9.22 -13.04 9.28
CA TYR A 485 9.57 -11.83 8.53
C TYR A 485 10.70 -11.03 9.16
N SER A 486 11.46 -11.64 10.08
CA SER A 486 12.62 -11.00 10.70
C SER A 486 13.86 -11.18 9.83
N PRO A 487 14.67 -10.12 9.63
CA PRO A 487 15.99 -10.23 9.01
C PRO A 487 16.90 -11.24 9.72
N ILE A 488 16.76 -11.42 11.05
CA ILE A 488 17.52 -12.45 11.80
C ILE A 488 17.16 -13.85 11.29
N THR A 489 15.89 -14.11 11.04
CA THR A 489 15.47 -15.42 10.54
C THR A 489 16.04 -15.65 9.13
N THR A 490 16.17 -14.62 8.29
CA THR A 490 16.84 -14.69 6.97
C THR A 490 18.33 -14.96 7.11
N LEU A 491 19.00 -14.23 7.99
CA LEU A 491 20.41 -14.44 8.29
C LEU A 491 20.71 -15.88 8.73
N LEU A 492 19.89 -16.44 9.62
CA LEU A 492 20.01 -17.82 10.09
C LEU A 492 19.62 -18.86 9.03
N ASP A 493 18.83 -18.50 8.02
CA ASP A 493 18.51 -19.39 6.89
C ASP A 493 19.68 -19.47 5.90
N LEU A 494 20.38 -18.34 5.65
CA LEU A 494 21.35 -18.22 4.57
C LEU A 494 22.81 -18.43 4.97
N LEU A 495 23.14 -18.27 6.25
CA LEU A 495 24.50 -18.52 6.72
C LEU A 495 24.69 -20.02 7.08
N PRO A 496 25.64 -20.75 6.46
CA PRO A 496 25.79 -22.19 6.64
C PRO A 496 26.11 -22.59 8.09
N SER A 497 25.14 -23.26 8.73
CA SER A 497 25.21 -24.18 9.88
C SER A 497 25.98 -23.76 11.16
N ALA A 498 25.21 -23.53 12.24
CA ALA A 498 25.45 -23.81 13.68
C ALA A 498 26.72 -23.28 14.40
N ALA A 499 27.89 -23.22 13.77
CA ALA A 499 29.13 -22.71 14.37
C ALA A 499 29.12 -21.17 14.54
N THR A 500 28.27 -20.47 13.79
CA THR A 500 28.08 -19.01 13.90
C THR A 500 27.04 -18.61 14.95
N ALA A 501 26.18 -19.51 15.42
CA ALA A 501 25.20 -19.16 16.47
C ALA A 501 25.80 -19.25 17.89
N GLY A 502 26.84 -20.06 18.07
CA GLY A 502 27.35 -20.47 19.39
C GLY A 502 27.90 -19.34 20.26
N ASP A 503 28.37 -18.23 19.67
CA ASP A 503 28.99 -17.10 20.37
C ASP A 503 28.36 -15.73 20.06
N LYS A 504 27.34 -15.69 19.21
CA LYS A 504 26.71 -14.42 18.77
C LYS A 504 25.45 -14.10 19.57
N VAL A 505 24.98 -12.87 19.41
CA VAL A 505 23.74 -12.36 20.00
C VAL A 505 22.72 -12.11 18.89
N PHE A 506 21.52 -12.66 19.02
CA PHE A 506 20.39 -12.45 18.12
C PHE A 506 19.15 -12.08 18.93
N LEU A 507 18.67 -10.85 18.76
CA LEU A 507 17.52 -10.34 19.49
C LEU A 507 16.62 -9.53 18.57
N THR A 508 15.31 -9.78 18.62
CA THR A 508 14.32 -8.88 18.03
C THR A 508 13.52 -8.22 19.14
N LEU A 509 13.52 -6.90 19.21
CA LEU A 509 12.78 -6.12 20.20
C LEU A 509 11.46 -5.62 19.59
N THR A 510 10.35 -5.88 20.28
CA THR A 510 8.99 -5.58 19.82
C THR A 510 8.08 -5.23 20.99
N ARG A 511 6.84 -4.80 20.73
CA ARG A 511 5.78 -4.72 21.76
C ARG A 511 4.77 -5.85 21.71
N TYR A 512 5.02 -6.90 20.92
CA TYR A 512 4.15 -8.06 20.83
C TYR A 512 4.81 -9.32 21.38
N ASN A 513 3.99 -10.19 22.00
CA ASN A 513 4.45 -11.47 22.51
C ASN A 513 4.38 -12.57 21.43
N THR A 514 3.16 -12.91 21.00
CA THR A 514 2.85 -13.93 20.00
C THR A 514 2.05 -13.39 18.82
N THR A 515 1.22 -12.38 19.07
CA THR A 515 0.38 -11.71 18.08
C THR A 515 0.58 -10.21 18.18
N TYR A 516 0.53 -9.51 17.06
CA TYR A 516 0.64 -8.04 17.01
C TYR A 516 -0.37 -7.40 17.96
N VAL A 517 0.09 -6.41 18.72
CA VAL A 517 -0.77 -5.67 19.65
C VAL A 517 -1.49 -4.54 18.93
N ASN A 518 -0.82 -3.90 17.97
CA ASN A 518 -1.44 -2.94 17.09
C ASN A 518 -2.42 -3.68 16.14
N PRO A 519 -3.73 -3.42 16.21
CA PRO A 519 -4.71 -4.09 15.37
C PRO A 519 -4.68 -3.59 13.92
N ASP A 520 -4.03 -2.45 13.66
CA ASP A 520 -4.04 -1.78 12.37
C ASP A 520 -2.80 -2.11 11.53
N VAL A 521 -1.88 -2.95 12.01
CA VAL A 521 -0.65 -3.35 11.29
C VAL A 521 -0.99 -3.95 9.93
N PHE A 522 -0.26 -3.54 8.89
CA PHE A 522 -0.48 -3.91 7.48
C PHE A 522 -1.82 -3.43 6.89
N THR A 523 -2.41 -2.40 7.47
CA THR A 523 -3.63 -1.77 6.95
C THR A 523 -3.39 -0.30 6.63
N VAL A 524 -4.32 0.28 5.86
CA VAL A 524 -4.40 1.72 5.61
C VAL A 524 -4.63 2.55 6.89
N LEU A 525 -4.93 1.90 8.02
CA LEU A 525 -5.18 2.54 9.32
C LEU A 525 -3.95 2.55 10.24
N ASP A 526 -2.80 2.00 9.83
CA ASP A 526 -1.57 2.04 10.62
C ASP A 526 -0.94 3.45 10.65
N THR A 527 -1.65 4.41 11.26
CA THR A 527 -1.27 5.83 11.31
C THR A 527 -1.42 6.41 12.73
N THR A 528 -0.78 7.55 12.97
CA THR A 528 -0.64 8.27 14.25
C THR A 528 -1.83 9.17 14.62
N THR A 529 -3.02 8.97 14.04
CA THR A 529 -4.18 9.85 14.34
C THR A 529 -4.47 9.98 15.85
N GLN A 530 -5.19 11.03 16.27
CA GLN A 530 -5.48 11.35 17.68
C GLN A 530 -6.00 10.20 18.56
N ARG A 531 -6.53 9.12 18.00
CA ARG A 531 -7.04 7.94 18.72
C ARG A 531 -6.09 6.74 18.69
N SER A 532 -4.93 6.87 18.06
CA SER A 532 -3.92 5.83 17.98
C SER A 532 -3.19 5.69 19.32
N ALA A 533 -2.89 4.45 19.71
CA ALA A 533 -2.04 4.13 20.86
C ALA A 533 -0.54 4.21 20.51
N LEU A 534 -0.20 4.55 19.27
CA LEU A 534 1.19 4.69 18.82
C LEU A 534 1.79 6.03 19.29
N ARG A 535 2.93 5.98 19.98
CA ARG A 535 3.60 7.16 20.56
C ARG A 535 5.09 7.18 20.29
N ALA A 536 5.62 8.36 19.99
CA ALA A 536 7.05 8.63 19.94
C ALA A 536 7.77 8.33 21.28
N ALA A 537 7.14 8.61 22.42
CA ALA A 537 7.71 8.25 23.73
C ALA A 537 8.01 6.75 23.86
N SER A 538 7.14 5.89 23.32
CA SER A 538 7.32 4.44 23.31
C SER A 538 8.44 3.99 22.36
N VAL A 539 8.63 4.71 21.25
CA VAL A 539 9.76 4.54 20.33
C VAL A 539 11.07 4.94 21.02
N ALA A 540 11.09 6.08 21.73
CA ALA A 540 12.25 6.56 22.47
C ALA A 540 12.65 5.59 23.59
N GLU A 541 11.68 5.02 24.32
CA GLU A 541 11.92 3.99 25.33
C GLU A 541 12.62 2.76 24.73
N ALA A 542 12.13 2.26 23.58
CA ALA A 542 12.75 1.11 22.90
C ALA A 542 14.16 1.43 22.41
N ALA A 543 14.37 2.63 21.87
CA ALA A 543 15.69 3.11 21.46
C ALA A 543 16.66 3.21 22.65
N ASP A 544 16.21 3.72 23.81
CA ASP A 544 17.01 3.79 25.04
C ASP A 544 17.38 2.39 25.56
N VAL A 545 16.47 1.40 25.46
CA VAL A 545 16.79 0.00 25.80
C VAL A 545 17.89 -0.54 24.89
N VAL A 546 17.77 -0.32 23.58
CA VAL A 546 18.78 -0.77 22.61
C VAL A 546 20.12 -0.08 22.87
N LEU A 547 20.16 1.25 22.95
CA LEU A 547 21.39 2.01 23.20
C LEU A 547 22.16 1.51 24.41
N ARG A 548 21.45 1.19 25.49
CA ARG A 548 22.08 0.69 26.72
C ARG A 548 22.54 -0.76 26.62
N LEU A 549 21.93 -1.58 25.77
CA LEU A 549 22.44 -2.89 25.41
C LEU A 549 23.75 -2.78 24.60
N LEU A 550 23.86 -1.75 23.76
CA LEU A 550 25.05 -1.46 22.94
C LEU A 550 26.22 -0.89 23.76
N LEU A 551 25.93 -0.08 24.78
CA LEU A 551 26.91 0.62 25.61
C LEU A 551 26.82 0.22 27.11
N PRO A 552 27.08 -1.05 27.47
CA PRO A 552 26.92 -1.50 28.86
C PRO A 552 27.95 -0.91 29.84
N HIS A 553 29.10 -0.40 29.34
CA HIS A 553 30.22 0.05 30.18
C HIS A 553 30.13 1.51 30.66
N THR A 554 29.31 2.36 30.04
CA THR A 554 29.19 3.78 30.42
C THR A 554 28.36 3.99 31.69
N TYR A 555 27.57 3.01 32.13
CA TYR A 555 26.66 3.14 33.27
C TYR A 555 27.10 2.40 34.54
N SER A 556 28.15 1.56 34.46
CA SER A 556 28.50 0.66 35.57
C SER A 556 29.56 1.21 36.55
N ALA A 557 30.04 2.45 36.38
CA ALA A 557 31.15 3.00 37.19
C ALA A 557 30.70 3.72 38.48
N ALA A 558 29.40 3.93 38.71
CA ALA A 558 28.94 4.78 39.82
C ALA A 558 28.65 4.06 41.16
N ALA A 559 28.66 2.73 41.24
CA ALA A 559 28.03 2.03 42.36
C ALA A 559 28.92 1.17 43.28
N LEU A 560 30.21 0.95 43.00
CA LEU A 560 31.01 0.01 43.81
C LEU A 560 32.48 0.43 43.97
N SER A 561 32.76 1.42 44.81
CA SER A 561 34.07 1.54 45.48
C SER A 561 33.95 2.37 46.77
N PRO A 562 34.34 1.84 47.94
CA PRO A 562 34.28 2.53 49.23
C PRO A 562 35.50 3.41 49.53
N THR A 563 36.33 3.75 48.53
CA THR A 563 37.52 4.60 48.71
C THR A 563 37.35 5.97 48.06
N PRO A 564 37.72 7.08 48.73
CA PRO A 564 37.62 8.42 48.15
C PRO A 564 38.62 8.56 46.99
N PRO A 565 38.17 8.81 45.74
CA PRO A 565 39.07 9.00 44.61
C PRO A 565 39.46 10.48 44.44
N PRO A 566 40.56 10.76 43.70
CA PRO A 566 40.95 12.11 43.26
C PRO A 566 39.82 12.84 42.49
N PRO A 567 39.89 14.18 42.33
CA PRO A 567 38.82 14.97 41.71
C PRO A 567 38.42 14.37 40.35
N PRO A 568 37.11 14.14 40.13
CA PRO A 568 36.64 13.37 38.99
C PRO A 568 36.94 14.11 37.68
N PRO A 569 37.40 13.42 36.62
CA PRO A 569 37.30 13.95 35.27
C PRO A 569 35.83 14.28 34.96
N PRO A 570 35.55 15.24 34.05
CA PRO A 570 34.19 15.58 33.68
C PRO A 570 33.41 14.30 33.37
N PRO A 571 32.18 14.14 33.89
CA PRO A 571 31.39 12.93 33.70
C PRO A 571 31.29 12.66 32.20
N PRO A 572 31.51 11.40 31.75
CA PRO A 572 31.27 11.06 30.36
C PRO A 572 29.82 11.45 30.02
N PRO A 573 29.58 12.00 28.81
CA PRO A 573 28.23 12.37 28.41
C PRO A 573 27.31 11.16 28.62
N GLU A 574 26.24 11.35 29.39
CA GLU A 574 25.25 10.30 29.62
C GLU A 574 24.72 9.84 28.26
N ALA A 575 24.97 8.57 27.92
CA ALA A 575 24.52 7.99 26.67
C ALA A 575 23.01 7.76 26.77
N SER A 576 22.23 8.76 26.38
CA SER A 576 20.76 8.72 26.31
C SER A 576 20.30 9.07 24.91
N VAL A 577 19.15 8.54 24.51
CA VAL A 577 18.48 8.95 23.27
C VAL A 577 17.96 10.38 23.42
N ASN A 578 17.98 11.15 22.34
CA ASN A 578 17.39 12.48 22.28
C ASN A 578 15.88 12.37 22.00
N HIS A 579 15.04 12.50 23.03
CA HIS A 579 13.58 12.37 22.91
C HIS A 579 12.97 13.42 21.99
N SER A 580 13.51 14.65 21.96
CA SER A 580 13.05 15.71 21.05
C SER A 580 13.32 15.37 19.59
N LEU A 581 14.45 14.72 19.29
CA LEU A 581 14.74 14.22 17.95
C LEU A 581 13.80 13.07 17.57
N VAL A 582 13.48 12.17 18.51
CA VAL A 582 12.52 11.09 18.26
C VAL A 582 11.15 11.65 17.89
N GLU A 583 10.63 12.63 18.63
CA GLU A 583 9.36 13.29 18.30
C GLU A 583 9.39 13.94 16.91
N LEU A 584 10.50 14.60 16.56
CA LEU A 584 10.68 15.23 15.26
C LEU A 584 10.70 14.20 14.12
N LEU A 585 11.55 13.17 14.24
CA LEU A 585 11.64 12.08 13.27
C LEU A 585 10.31 11.32 13.16
N TRP A 586 9.63 11.09 14.29
CA TRP A 586 8.32 10.45 14.31
C TRP A 586 7.32 11.19 13.44
N GLY A 587 7.15 12.50 13.64
CA GLY A 587 6.29 13.32 12.77
C GLY A 587 6.69 13.28 11.30
N CYS A 588 7.99 13.26 10.99
CA CYS A 588 8.46 13.11 9.61
C CYS A 588 8.06 11.77 8.99
N PHE A 589 8.28 10.67 9.71
CA PHE A 589 8.09 9.32 9.19
C PHE A 589 6.65 8.80 9.30
N THR A 590 5.76 9.48 10.05
CA THR A 590 4.34 9.09 10.17
C THR A 590 3.37 10.08 9.55
N ASP A 591 3.74 11.36 9.42
CA ASP A 591 2.82 12.40 8.97
C ASP A 591 3.27 13.04 7.65
N ASN A 592 4.57 13.39 7.49
CA ASN A 592 5.08 14.04 6.28
C ASN A 592 6.57 13.79 6.04
N LEU A 593 6.89 12.99 5.01
CA LEU A 593 8.28 12.66 4.66
C LEU A 593 9.10 13.87 4.18
N HIS A 594 8.46 14.98 3.81
CA HIS A 594 9.10 16.26 3.48
C HIS A 594 9.04 17.26 4.64
N CYS A 595 9.13 16.79 5.88
CA CYS A 595 9.23 17.68 7.04
C CYS A 595 10.49 18.58 6.94
N SER A 596 10.52 19.66 7.71
CA SER A 596 11.63 20.63 7.70
C SER A 596 12.97 20.02 8.12
N PHE A 597 12.96 18.94 8.92
CA PHE A 597 14.18 18.27 9.35
C PHE A 597 14.86 17.51 8.21
N LEU A 598 14.08 16.86 7.34
CA LEU A 598 14.59 16.05 6.22
C LEU A 598 14.78 16.86 4.92
N SER A 599 14.29 18.10 4.89
CA SER A 599 14.40 18.96 3.72
C SER A 599 15.78 19.62 3.68
N THR A 600 16.70 19.08 2.88
CA THR A 600 17.95 19.75 2.54
C THR A 600 17.62 20.86 1.52
N SER A 601 17.93 22.11 1.85
CA SER A 601 17.41 23.30 1.15
C SER A 601 17.93 23.45 -0.28
N GLU A 602 17.03 23.50 -1.27
CA GLU A 602 16.82 24.60 -2.23
C GLU A 602 15.73 24.23 -3.26
N GLY A 603 14.61 24.97 -3.24
CA GLY A 603 13.63 25.00 -4.35
C GLY A 603 12.30 24.27 -4.09
N ALA A 604 11.27 25.07 -3.82
CA ALA A 604 9.86 24.70 -3.59
C ALA A 604 9.58 23.91 -2.30
N VAL A 605 8.60 24.37 -1.51
CA VAL A 605 7.96 23.55 -0.48
C VAL A 605 7.34 22.38 -1.23
N ALA A 606 8.01 21.24 -1.26
CA ALA A 606 7.43 20.01 -1.77
C ALA A 606 6.09 19.82 -1.05
N ALA A 607 5.03 19.53 -1.81
CA ALA A 607 3.72 19.28 -1.22
C ALA A 607 3.89 18.21 -0.13
N ALA A 608 3.16 18.36 0.99
CA ALA A 608 3.21 17.38 2.06
C ALA A 608 2.93 15.98 1.48
N THR A 609 3.87 15.06 1.68
CA THR A 609 3.78 13.70 1.16
C THR A 609 3.52 12.78 2.33
N SER A 610 2.29 12.24 2.39
CA SER A 610 1.94 11.18 3.33
C SER A 610 2.90 9.99 3.16
N PRO A 611 3.35 9.36 4.25
CA PRO A 611 4.21 8.19 4.14
C PRO A 611 3.53 7.03 3.40
N ASP A 612 4.27 6.41 2.49
CA ASP A 612 3.91 5.14 1.86
C ASP A 612 5.12 4.21 1.90
N TYR A 613 5.05 3.23 2.80
CA TYR A 613 6.05 2.18 3.00
C TYR A 613 5.79 0.95 2.14
N GLY A 614 4.89 1.02 1.16
CA GLY A 614 4.64 -0.09 0.25
C GLY A 614 5.93 -0.55 -0.43
N VAL A 615 6.07 -1.87 -0.61
CA VAL A 615 7.22 -2.42 -1.35
C VAL A 615 7.15 -1.93 -2.80
N GLY A 616 8.22 -1.30 -3.25
CA GLY A 616 8.35 -0.81 -4.62
C GLY A 616 8.61 -1.93 -5.63
N VAL A 617 9.02 -1.52 -6.83
CA VAL A 617 9.55 -2.43 -7.85
C VAL A 617 10.96 -2.04 -8.23
N MET A 618 11.76 -3.03 -8.59
CA MET A 618 13.09 -2.79 -9.14
C MET A 618 12.99 -2.51 -10.64
N MET A 619 12.78 -1.25 -11.00
CA MET A 619 12.72 -0.74 -12.37
C MET A 619 13.54 0.55 -12.45
N GLY A 620 14.86 0.41 -12.68
CA GLY A 620 15.80 1.54 -12.74
C GLY A 620 16.49 1.88 -11.41
N ASP A 621 17.25 2.97 -11.42
CA ASP A 621 18.07 3.45 -10.28
C ASP A 621 17.28 4.32 -9.27
N GLY A 622 15.96 4.46 -9.45
CA GLY A 622 15.12 5.27 -8.59
C GLY A 622 14.91 4.66 -7.20
N ILE A 623 14.76 5.50 -6.18
CA ILE A 623 14.42 5.12 -4.81
C ILE A 623 13.03 5.64 -4.44
N THR A 624 12.38 5.00 -3.46
CA THR A 624 11.10 5.46 -2.91
C THR A 624 11.29 6.71 -2.04
N ASN A 625 10.21 7.47 -1.81
CA ASN A 625 10.23 8.61 -0.90
C ASN A 625 10.66 8.22 0.53
N THR A 626 10.28 7.02 0.98
CA THR A 626 10.68 6.47 2.29
C THR A 626 12.18 6.15 2.34
N GLN A 627 12.74 5.55 1.29
CA GLN A 627 14.20 5.34 1.18
C GLN A 627 14.96 6.67 1.19
N ALA A 628 14.50 7.65 0.42
CA ALA A 628 15.10 8.98 0.37
C ALA A 628 15.05 9.68 1.74
N ALA A 629 13.93 9.55 2.46
CA ALA A 629 13.78 10.08 3.82
C ALA A 629 14.74 9.43 4.82
N ILE A 630 14.97 8.11 4.72
CA ILE A 630 15.95 7.40 5.56
C ILE A 630 17.37 7.93 5.29
N GLU A 631 17.76 8.11 4.03
CA GLU A 631 19.07 8.65 3.68
C GLU A 631 19.27 10.09 4.17
N ALA A 632 18.27 10.94 3.96
CA ALA A 632 18.29 12.31 4.47
C ALA A 632 18.38 12.32 6.00
N ALA A 633 17.62 11.46 6.69
CA ALA A 633 17.67 11.37 8.15
C ALA A 633 19.06 10.97 8.64
N LEU A 634 19.68 9.96 8.03
CA LEU A 634 21.06 9.51 8.34
C LEU A 634 22.06 10.66 8.19
N GLN A 635 22.00 11.41 7.09
CA GLN A 635 22.86 12.57 6.88
C GLN A 635 22.63 13.66 7.93
N CYS A 636 21.36 13.98 8.23
CA CYS A 636 21.00 14.98 9.24
C CYS A 636 21.47 14.63 10.66
N ILE A 637 21.60 13.34 10.99
CA ILE A 637 22.14 12.87 12.27
C ILE A 637 23.66 12.59 12.23
N GLY A 638 24.34 12.99 11.14
CA GLY A 638 25.81 12.97 11.03
C GLY A 638 26.41 11.68 10.44
N TRP A 639 25.61 10.77 9.90
CA TRP A 639 26.06 9.56 9.22
C TRP A 639 26.14 9.81 7.71
N ASN A 640 27.28 10.34 7.26
CA ASN A 640 27.44 10.81 5.88
C ASN A 640 27.73 9.68 4.86
N ASP A 641 28.33 8.57 5.31
CA ASP A 641 28.65 7.43 4.46
C ASP A 641 27.43 6.50 4.34
N VAL A 642 26.50 6.86 3.45
CA VAL A 642 25.29 6.09 3.18
C VAL A 642 25.43 5.38 1.84
N ALA A 643 25.18 4.08 1.81
CA ALA A 643 25.21 3.28 0.60
C ALA A 643 23.85 2.63 0.32
N ARG A 644 23.66 2.30 -0.97
CA ARG A 644 22.50 1.57 -1.46
C ARG A 644 22.95 0.22 -1.98
N SER A 645 22.11 -0.79 -1.82
CA SER A 645 22.33 -2.10 -2.42
C SER A 645 21.01 -2.66 -2.92
N PRO A 646 20.99 -3.29 -4.09
CA PRO A 646 19.74 -3.72 -4.71
C PRO A 646 19.09 -4.81 -3.87
N ALA A 647 17.79 -4.69 -3.70
CA ALA A 647 16.93 -5.65 -3.04
C ALA A 647 16.00 -6.25 -4.08
N VAL A 648 16.34 -7.45 -4.56
CA VAL A 648 15.55 -8.17 -5.56
C VAL A 648 15.40 -9.64 -5.18
N PRO A 649 14.26 -10.29 -5.49
CA PRO A 649 14.01 -11.66 -5.08
C PRO A 649 15.14 -12.60 -5.49
N MET A 650 15.60 -13.46 -4.57
CA MET A 650 16.73 -14.38 -4.82
C MET A 650 16.47 -15.38 -5.95
N SER A 651 15.21 -15.63 -6.27
CA SER A 651 14.79 -16.44 -7.43
C SER A 651 15.11 -15.82 -8.79
N LEU A 652 15.59 -14.57 -8.82
CA LEU A 652 15.97 -13.85 -10.05
C LEU A 652 17.47 -13.58 -10.07
N ARG A 653 18.04 -13.46 -11.27
CA ARG A 653 19.40 -13.00 -11.48
C ARG A 653 19.41 -11.50 -11.68
N ILE A 654 20.52 -10.88 -11.28
CA ILE A 654 20.77 -9.48 -11.59
C ILE A 654 21.01 -9.35 -13.10
N PRO A 655 20.31 -8.45 -13.79
CA PRO A 655 20.49 -8.28 -15.23
C PRO A 655 21.89 -7.75 -15.56
N HIS A 656 22.33 -8.05 -16.78
CA HIS A 656 23.49 -7.39 -17.37
C HIS A 656 23.13 -5.97 -17.83
N GLY A 657 24.04 -5.02 -17.60
CA GLY A 657 23.88 -3.63 -18.02
C GLY A 657 23.04 -2.79 -17.05
N ASP A 658 21.73 -2.75 -17.25
CA ASP A 658 20.82 -1.89 -16.50
C ASP A 658 19.63 -2.66 -15.90
N TRP A 659 18.96 -2.02 -14.93
CA TRP A 659 17.80 -2.58 -14.22
C TRP A 659 16.52 -2.66 -15.05
N GLY A 660 16.50 -2.08 -16.25
CA GLY A 660 15.39 -2.16 -17.20
C GLY A 660 15.50 -3.35 -18.16
N ALA A 661 16.64 -4.05 -18.16
CA ALA A 661 16.84 -5.24 -18.97
C ALA A 661 15.99 -6.43 -18.47
N THR A 662 15.86 -7.44 -19.33
CA THR A 662 15.04 -8.63 -19.05
C THR A 662 15.56 -9.41 -17.85
N TRP A 663 14.66 -9.72 -16.92
CA TRP A 663 14.97 -10.51 -15.72
C TRP A 663 15.04 -12.00 -16.05
N GLU A 664 16.11 -12.65 -15.60
CA GLU A 664 16.27 -14.11 -15.72
C GLU A 664 16.06 -14.80 -14.38
N GLN A 665 15.59 -16.04 -14.39
CA GLN A 665 15.47 -16.84 -13.17
C GLN A 665 16.80 -17.46 -12.74
N ASP A 666 17.02 -17.47 -11.43
CA ASP A 666 18.07 -18.28 -10.83
C ASP A 666 17.57 -19.71 -10.55
N LYS A 667 17.76 -20.59 -11.54
CA LYS A 667 17.40 -22.01 -11.42
C LYS A 667 18.24 -22.76 -10.39
N ALA A 668 19.43 -22.28 -10.03
CA ALA A 668 20.24 -22.91 -9.00
C ALA A 668 19.65 -22.62 -7.63
N TRP A 669 19.38 -21.33 -7.36
CA TRP A 669 18.72 -20.90 -6.13
C TRP A 669 17.39 -21.61 -5.89
N MET A 670 16.51 -21.62 -6.89
CA MET A 670 15.18 -22.24 -6.79
C MET A 670 15.22 -23.75 -6.49
N ARG A 671 16.27 -24.46 -6.93
CA ARG A 671 16.45 -25.89 -6.62
C ARG A 671 16.98 -26.11 -5.21
N GLN A 672 17.85 -25.22 -4.73
CA GLN A 672 18.48 -25.32 -3.42
C GLN A 672 17.55 -24.84 -2.29
N HIS A 673 16.74 -23.81 -2.55
CA HIS A 673 15.89 -23.14 -1.57
C HIS A 673 14.42 -23.22 -1.98
N ASN A 674 13.85 -24.42 -1.93
CA ASN A 674 12.41 -24.64 -2.14
C ASN A 674 11.60 -24.34 -0.87
N ASN A 675 11.71 -23.11 -0.38
CA ASN A 675 10.99 -22.62 0.78
C ASN A 675 10.00 -21.54 0.34
N SER A 676 8.73 -21.67 0.72
CA SER A 676 7.68 -20.69 0.44
C SER A 676 8.02 -19.29 0.97
N ARG A 677 8.90 -19.20 1.96
CA ARG A 677 9.43 -17.93 2.47
C ARG A 677 10.13 -17.09 1.41
N TYR A 678 10.79 -17.69 0.41
CA TYR A 678 11.49 -16.97 -0.65
C TYR A 678 10.71 -16.98 -1.97
N ALA A 679 9.38 -16.99 -1.88
CA ALA A 679 8.52 -16.95 -3.05
C ALA A 679 8.80 -15.69 -3.89
N LEU A 680 8.69 -15.84 -5.21
CA LEU A 680 8.81 -14.72 -6.14
C LEU A 680 7.54 -13.89 -6.10
N HIS A 681 7.63 -12.67 -5.57
CA HIS A 681 6.57 -11.67 -5.67
C HIS A 681 6.86 -10.67 -6.78
N VAL A 682 5.84 -10.40 -7.60
CA VAL A 682 5.89 -9.45 -8.72
C VAL A 682 4.72 -8.50 -8.64
N MET A 683 4.88 -7.32 -9.22
CA MET A 683 3.82 -6.33 -9.38
C MET A 683 3.51 -6.17 -10.86
N SER A 684 2.23 -6.24 -11.23
CA SER A 684 1.80 -5.89 -12.58
C SER A 684 2.19 -4.44 -12.92
N LEU A 685 2.76 -4.25 -14.10
CA LEU A 685 3.10 -2.95 -14.64
C LEU A 685 1.87 -2.30 -15.28
N TRP A 686 1.81 -0.98 -15.15
CA TRP A 686 0.65 -0.19 -15.55
C TRP A 686 0.94 0.32 -16.96
N ARG A 687 0.14 -0.08 -17.94
CA ARG A 687 0.31 0.37 -19.34
C ARG A 687 -0.55 1.58 -19.70
N GLU A 688 -1.60 1.84 -18.93
CA GLU A 688 -2.57 2.91 -19.17
C GLU A 688 -2.91 3.70 -17.89
N ASP A 689 -3.64 4.81 -18.04
CA ASP A 689 -4.12 5.64 -16.94
C ASP A 689 -5.10 4.86 -16.04
N ILE A 690 -4.75 4.69 -14.76
CA ILE A 690 -5.64 4.14 -13.74
C ILE A 690 -6.39 5.27 -13.07
N GLY A 691 -7.67 5.04 -12.81
CA GLY A 691 -8.46 5.95 -12.00
C GLY A 691 -9.89 5.49 -11.83
N ALA A 692 -10.63 6.20 -11.00
CA ALA A 692 -12.05 5.96 -10.81
C ALA A 692 -12.80 7.28 -10.95
N ARG A 693 -14.02 7.25 -11.49
CA ARG A 693 -14.92 8.40 -11.52
C ARG A 693 -16.35 7.94 -11.30
N SER A 694 -17.13 8.74 -10.58
CA SER A 694 -18.59 8.62 -10.64
C SER A 694 -19.10 9.31 -11.91
N THR A 695 -20.24 8.86 -12.42
CA THR A 695 -20.96 9.50 -13.51
C THR A 695 -22.45 9.20 -13.36
N MET A 696 -23.30 10.02 -13.95
CA MET A 696 -24.71 9.68 -14.16
C MET A 696 -24.92 9.14 -15.56
N VAL A 697 -25.86 8.21 -15.66
CA VAL A 697 -26.26 7.58 -16.90
C VAL A 697 -27.76 7.73 -17.07
N GLU A 698 -28.18 8.02 -18.29
CA GLU A 698 -29.57 8.07 -18.72
C GLU A 698 -29.94 6.87 -19.59
N SER A 699 -31.25 6.63 -19.75
CA SER A 699 -31.72 5.56 -20.62
C SER A 699 -31.27 5.75 -22.08
N GLU A 700 -30.97 4.65 -22.77
CA GLU A 700 -30.61 4.66 -24.20
C GLU A 700 -31.70 5.33 -25.06
N ALA A 701 -32.98 5.14 -24.70
CA ALA A 701 -34.11 5.77 -25.37
C ALA A 701 -34.02 7.31 -25.31
N VAL A 702 -33.66 7.88 -24.17
CA VAL A 702 -33.46 9.33 -24.01
C VAL A 702 -32.28 9.81 -24.86
N ALA A 703 -31.17 9.09 -24.86
CA ALA A 703 -30.01 9.41 -25.69
C ALA A 703 -30.35 9.37 -27.19
N LEU A 704 -31.09 8.36 -27.64
CA LEU A 704 -31.54 8.21 -29.03
C LEU A 704 -32.51 9.33 -29.44
N VAL A 705 -33.43 9.72 -28.55
CA VAL A 705 -34.31 10.88 -28.76
C VAL A 705 -33.48 12.15 -28.95
N PHE A 706 -32.52 12.44 -28.07
CA PHE A 706 -31.64 13.60 -28.20
C PHE A 706 -30.81 13.56 -29.48
N PHE A 707 -30.29 12.40 -29.87
CA PHE A 707 -29.53 12.22 -31.10
C PHE A 707 -30.39 12.49 -32.34
N CYS A 708 -31.58 11.90 -32.43
CA CYS A 708 -32.53 12.15 -33.52
C CYS A 708 -32.96 13.63 -33.56
N LEU A 709 -33.22 14.26 -32.42
CA LEU A 709 -33.52 15.68 -32.32
C LEU A 709 -32.34 16.56 -32.78
N GLY A 710 -31.11 16.15 -32.49
CA GLY A 710 -29.89 16.82 -32.94
C GLY A 710 -29.69 16.74 -34.45
N ILE A 711 -29.85 15.55 -35.05
CA ILE A 711 -29.77 15.36 -36.50
C ILE A 711 -30.83 16.20 -37.20
N THR A 712 -32.08 16.11 -36.74
CA THR A 712 -33.20 16.79 -37.38
C THR A 712 -33.04 18.32 -37.28
N PHE A 713 -32.54 18.84 -36.15
CA PHE A 713 -32.15 20.23 -36.01
C PHE A 713 -31.03 20.63 -36.98
N ALA A 714 -29.96 19.84 -37.09
CA ALA A 714 -28.85 20.12 -37.99
C ALA A 714 -29.30 20.16 -39.47
N VAL A 715 -30.13 19.20 -39.88
CA VAL A 715 -30.73 19.18 -41.23
C VAL A 715 -31.62 20.40 -41.46
N ALA A 716 -32.45 20.78 -40.49
CA ALA A 716 -33.32 21.95 -40.60
C ALA A 716 -32.50 23.24 -40.74
N VAL A 717 -31.41 23.40 -39.97
CA VAL A 717 -30.49 24.53 -40.08
C VAL A 717 -29.78 24.55 -41.44
N LEU A 718 -29.26 23.41 -41.91
CA LEU A 718 -28.62 23.29 -43.22
C LEU A 718 -29.57 23.65 -44.37
N LEU A 719 -30.80 23.15 -44.34
CA LEU A 719 -31.83 23.50 -45.31
C LEU A 719 -32.19 24.99 -45.24
N GLY A 720 -32.32 25.54 -44.04
CA GLY A 720 -32.56 26.96 -43.81
C GLY A 720 -31.46 27.86 -44.38
N VAL A 721 -30.20 27.52 -44.12
CA VAL A 721 -29.02 28.22 -44.64
C VAL A 721 -28.98 28.12 -46.17
N ASN A 722 -29.18 26.93 -46.74
CA ASN A 722 -29.13 26.72 -48.19
C ASN A 722 -30.25 27.50 -48.91
N LEU A 723 -31.43 27.59 -48.31
CA LEU A 723 -32.53 28.43 -48.82
C LEU A 723 -32.26 29.93 -48.68
N CYS A 724 -31.49 30.36 -47.68
CA CYS A 724 -31.09 31.76 -47.51
C CYS A 724 -29.93 32.16 -48.42
N VAL A 725 -28.99 31.24 -48.72
CA VAL A 725 -27.85 31.48 -49.62
C VAL A 725 -28.24 31.43 -51.10
N LYS A 726 -29.29 30.67 -51.46
CA LYS A 726 -29.83 30.63 -52.84
C LYS A 726 -30.79 31.77 -53.17
N LYS A 727 -31.11 32.64 -52.22
CA LYS A 727 -31.81 33.91 -52.43
C LYS A 727 -30.78 35.03 -52.45
#